data_AF-A0A9X4JVE4-F1
#
_entry.id   AF-A0A9X4JVE4-F1
#
_cell.length_a   1.000
_cell.length_b   1.000
_cell.length_c   1.000
_cell.angle_alpha   90.00
_cell.angle_beta   90.00
_cell.angle_gamma   90.00
#
_symmetry.space_group_name_H-M   'P 1'
#
loop_
_entity.id
_entity.type
_entity.pdbx_description
1 polymer ?
#
loop_
_entity_poly.entity_id
_entity_poly.type
_entity_poly.pdbx_seq_one_letter_code
_entity_poly.pdbx_strand_id
1 'polypeptide(L)'
;MKFRKTIFKSACINIITLAVIIAIALLLTSSAFAAEKIFLDLPESDPFYPYVNYLVKTNLIQGYPDGSFRPADSITRAEVAALLVRAGKLNELAPVTQTYSDISPSHWAYTTIERATYAGLIKGYPDQTFRPEAPISRAEACALLLRLTNKPVPYSPLDETIIDIEPAYWARQQIAAALQAGMFTMTSKNTFEPEAQATRAQLARGLAIALNMEDSLSPVGITAGNIRSGNHIAGGADHTLFLNSGGTIWACGGNMYGQLGDGTLIDRYSAPVQVQGLTGMVLVTVGDFFSLALKNDGTVWAWGKNESGQLGDGTTTDRYNPVQVPGLSDVVSVVAGGVHSLALKKDGTVWAWGYNSSGQLGSGATMDSYTPQQVQFLTDVAAIAAGSGHSLAVKSDGTVWAWGENDFGQLGDGTKAHRYTPVQVEGLTGITSVVARREYSLARKSDGTIWAWGQNYLGQLGDGTKTDRCVPVQVLGLSGVVSVSAGAAHVLALKGDGTVWAWGLNKNGQVGVASSSYGPLRLQGMTDVEEVAAGERFSLALKSDGTVWAWGENYADPLADEIAMDSFSPVQVPKIINSIIAADSGNNIGLGNGDSITITFSVNINQPPVNSKAGVDALINFGGKSFGTNYSGTWTDANTLVLTVGNATGADLAVGDTITINAGVDLKTAGGISYTRTSSGTISGTFGKAGVVHFTDTTLEAAVGAALNIPVGNITETEMLGLTSLNASGEFVMYSDKIKNLTGLEYAANLQSLNLTNNNVSDIGVLSKLTNLQTLNLSSNQISDIRALTGLTNLQTINLGNNQISDIEALSGLTNLQTLYLDNNQIINIDGLSRLTNLHHLSLYSNKISAIGILTGLTDLRILNLEKNQIGEIEALTGLTKLQNLYLSDNYISDIGALSSLPDLQNVSIENNPINLDPDSQAIGIIRALLSRCVIVDY
;
A
#
# COMPACT_ATOMS: atom_id res chain seq x y z
N MET A 1 -18.37 38.81 -76.96
CA MET A 1 -17.31 37.80 -76.77
C MET A 1 -16.99 37.74 -75.29
N LYS A 2 -17.43 36.68 -74.58
CA LYS A 2 -17.03 36.26 -73.21
C LYS A 2 -17.31 37.27 -72.05
N PHE A 3 -17.63 36.92 -70.81
CA PHE A 3 -17.76 35.65 -70.09
C PHE A 3 -18.48 35.90 -68.74
N ARG A 4 -19.41 35.01 -68.39
CA ARG A 4 -19.69 34.41 -67.07
C ARG A 4 -19.92 35.27 -65.79
N LYS A 5 -21.13 35.04 -65.25
CA LYS A 5 -21.50 34.83 -63.83
C LYS A 5 -21.50 36.08 -62.92
N THR A 6 -22.58 36.83 -62.74
CA THR A 6 -23.94 36.46 -62.28
C THR A 6 -23.99 36.12 -60.78
N ILE A 7 -24.67 36.99 -60.01
CA ILE A 7 -25.42 36.70 -58.78
C ILE A 7 -24.60 36.04 -57.66
N PHE A 8 -23.89 36.82 -56.82
CA PHE A 8 -23.47 36.34 -55.47
C PHE A 8 -23.03 37.46 -54.52
N LYS A 9 -23.61 38.68 -54.58
CA LYS A 9 -23.20 39.78 -53.66
C LYS A 9 -24.31 40.59 -52.98
N SER A 10 -25.59 40.33 -53.23
CA SER A 10 -26.70 41.01 -52.52
C SER A 10 -27.59 40.13 -51.65
N ALA A 11 -27.31 38.82 -51.53
CA ALA A 11 -28.05 37.90 -50.64
C ALA A 11 -27.36 37.68 -49.28
N CYS A 12 -26.10 38.08 -49.12
CA CYS A 12 -25.34 37.81 -47.88
C CYS A 12 -25.55 38.84 -46.77
N ILE A 13 -26.20 39.98 -47.05
CA ILE A 13 -26.31 41.08 -46.08
C ILE A 13 -27.59 41.00 -45.22
N ASN A 14 -28.64 40.29 -45.66
CA ASN A 14 -29.87 40.10 -44.86
C ASN A 14 -29.93 38.78 -44.06
N ILE A 15 -28.98 37.86 -44.25
CA ILE A 15 -28.91 36.61 -43.47
C ILE A 15 -28.10 36.81 -42.18
N ILE A 16 -27.11 37.72 -42.19
CA ILE A 16 -26.28 38.00 -41.01
C ILE A 16 -27.10 38.73 -39.94
N THR A 17 -27.98 39.67 -40.31
CA THR A 17 -28.81 40.40 -39.33
C THR A 17 -29.88 39.51 -38.68
N LEU A 18 -30.44 38.55 -39.42
CA LEU A 18 -31.39 37.58 -38.88
C LEU A 18 -30.68 36.52 -38.00
N ALA A 19 -29.47 36.12 -38.36
CA ALA A 19 -28.63 35.25 -37.53
C ALA A 19 -28.15 35.94 -36.25
N VAL A 20 -27.88 37.25 -36.27
CA VAL A 20 -27.50 38.03 -35.09
C VAL A 20 -28.69 38.28 -34.15
N ILE A 21 -29.91 38.48 -34.68
CA ILE A 21 -31.11 38.61 -33.84
C ILE A 21 -31.52 37.24 -33.24
N ILE A 22 -31.36 36.13 -33.98
CA ILE A 22 -31.56 34.77 -33.44
C ILE A 22 -30.46 34.43 -32.43
N ALA A 23 -29.22 34.83 -32.66
CA ALA A 23 -28.12 34.64 -31.71
C ALA A 23 -28.30 35.48 -30.44
N ILE A 24 -28.78 36.73 -30.54
CA ILE A 24 -29.09 37.59 -29.37
C ILE A 24 -30.33 37.09 -28.63
N ALA A 25 -31.33 36.54 -29.32
CA ALA A 25 -32.48 35.89 -28.69
C ALA A 25 -32.11 34.54 -28.02
N LEU A 26 -31.12 33.81 -28.55
CA LEU A 26 -30.52 32.62 -27.92
C LEU A 26 -29.56 32.97 -26.77
N LEU A 27 -28.87 34.11 -26.84
CA LEU A 27 -27.99 34.65 -25.80
C LEU A 27 -28.76 35.27 -24.62
N LEU A 28 -30.04 35.62 -24.80
CA LEU A 28 -30.94 36.01 -23.71
C LEU A 28 -31.70 34.82 -23.11
N THR A 29 -31.40 33.59 -23.54
CA THR A 29 -31.83 32.35 -22.87
C THR A 29 -30.67 31.47 -22.39
N SER A 30 -29.41 31.92 -22.50
CA SER A 30 -28.27 31.18 -21.95
C SER A 30 -28.00 31.50 -20.48
N SER A 31 -29.06 31.80 -19.71
CA SER A 31 -29.11 31.64 -18.26
C SER A 31 -29.59 30.23 -17.88
N ALA A 32 -29.27 29.23 -18.69
CA ALA A 32 -29.65 27.84 -18.49
C ALA A 32 -28.55 26.89 -18.98
N PHE A 33 -27.34 27.02 -18.44
CA PHE A 33 -26.43 25.89 -18.25
C PHE A 33 -25.58 26.16 -16.99
N ALA A 34 -26.27 26.36 -15.86
CA ALA A 34 -25.84 25.63 -14.68
C ALA A 34 -25.82 24.15 -15.10
N ALA A 35 -24.74 23.41 -14.84
CA ALA A 35 -24.74 21.97 -15.13
C ALA A 35 -25.93 21.35 -14.39
N GLU A 36 -27.02 21.14 -15.11
CA GLU A 36 -28.25 20.65 -14.54
C GLU A 36 -27.97 19.20 -14.15
N LYS A 37 -28.39 18.85 -12.93
CA LYS A 37 -28.30 17.50 -12.42
C LYS A 37 -28.93 16.54 -13.44
N ILE A 38 -28.11 15.70 -14.08
CA ILE A 38 -28.52 14.86 -15.22
C ILE A 38 -29.62 13.87 -14.80
N PHE A 39 -29.46 13.30 -13.61
CA PHE A 39 -30.45 12.42 -13.00
C PHE A 39 -30.57 12.71 -11.50
N LEU A 40 -31.78 12.64 -10.97
CA LEU A 40 -32.11 13.02 -9.60
C LEU A 40 -31.37 12.18 -8.54
N ASP A 41 -30.99 10.96 -8.88
CA ASP A 41 -30.39 9.95 -8.02
C ASP A 41 -28.90 9.68 -8.32
N LEU A 42 -28.29 10.49 -9.19
CA LEU A 42 -26.86 10.42 -9.49
C LEU A 42 -26.22 11.80 -9.29
N PRO A 43 -25.81 12.16 -8.05
CA PRO A 43 -25.16 13.44 -7.77
C PRO A 43 -23.78 13.52 -8.44
N GLU A 44 -23.28 14.74 -8.68
CA GLU A 44 -21.96 14.94 -9.32
C GLU A 44 -20.78 14.36 -8.52
N SER A 45 -20.97 14.15 -7.21
CA SER A 45 -20.02 13.50 -6.32
C SER A 45 -19.99 11.97 -6.44
N ASP A 46 -20.93 11.36 -7.17
CA ASP A 46 -20.97 9.92 -7.36
C ASP A 46 -19.82 9.48 -8.30
N PRO A 47 -19.03 8.44 -7.94
CA PRO A 47 -17.89 8.00 -8.74
C PRO A 47 -18.26 7.56 -10.16
N PHE A 48 -19.52 7.22 -10.43
CA PHE A 48 -20.00 6.84 -11.76
C PHE A 48 -20.53 8.02 -12.58
N TYR A 49 -20.76 9.20 -11.98
CA TYR A 49 -21.30 10.38 -12.65
C TYR A 49 -20.53 10.79 -13.92
N PRO A 50 -19.19 10.83 -13.96
CA PRO A 50 -18.46 11.24 -15.16
C PRO A 50 -18.72 10.33 -16.37
N TYR A 51 -18.79 9.02 -16.15
CA TYR A 51 -19.02 8.03 -17.21
C TYR A 51 -20.46 8.08 -17.73
N VAL A 52 -21.43 8.20 -16.80
CA VAL A 52 -22.85 8.33 -17.16
C VAL A 52 -23.09 9.63 -17.92
N ASN A 53 -22.53 10.75 -17.46
CA ASN A 53 -22.62 12.05 -18.14
C ASN A 53 -22.09 11.98 -19.58
N TYR A 54 -20.92 11.36 -19.77
CA TYR A 54 -20.34 11.17 -21.11
C TYR A 54 -21.26 10.37 -22.04
N LEU A 55 -21.79 9.25 -21.57
CA LEU A 55 -22.66 8.39 -22.38
C LEU A 55 -24.03 9.03 -22.66
N VAL A 56 -24.55 9.89 -21.78
CA VAL A 56 -25.76 10.68 -22.04
C VAL A 56 -25.49 11.76 -23.10
N LYS A 57 -24.38 12.49 -22.99
CA LYS A 57 -23.99 13.52 -23.97
C LYS A 57 -23.73 12.95 -25.37
N THR A 58 -23.24 11.72 -25.45
CA THR A 58 -23.04 10.98 -26.70
C THR A 58 -24.30 10.23 -27.17
N ASN A 59 -25.43 10.39 -26.46
CA ASN A 59 -26.72 9.77 -26.75
C ASN A 59 -26.70 8.22 -26.79
N LEU A 60 -25.82 7.61 -26.00
CA LEU A 60 -25.66 6.15 -25.88
C LEU A 60 -26.52 5.55 -24.76
N ILE A 61 -26.73 6.29 -23.66
CA ILE A 61 -27.64 5.90 -22.57
C ILE A 61 -28.65 7.00 -22.28
N GLN A 62 -29.79 6.61 -21.72
CA GLN A 62 -30.84 7.49 -21.23
C GLN A 62 -31.32 6.99 -19.86
N GLY A 63 -31.82 7.90 -19.03
CA GLY A 63 -32.46 7.53 -17.76
C GLY A 63 -33.93 7.20 -17.95
N TYR A 64 -34.60 6.95 -16.83
CA TYR A 64 -36.01 6.67 -16.78
C TYR A 64 -36.85 7.95 -16.96
N PRO A 65 -38.11 7.83 -17.40
CA PRO A 65 -38.99 8.99 -17.59
C PRO A 65 -39.24 9.84 -16.33
N ASP A 66 -38.97 9.29 -15.15
CA ASP A 66 -39.05 9.98 -13.85
C ASP A 66 -37.80 10.83 -13.54
N GLY A 67 -36.83 10.88 -14.45
CA GLY A 67 -35.58 11.63 -14.29
C GLY A 67 -34.52 10.90 -13.44
N SER A 68 -34.69 9.61 -13.14
CA SER A 68 -33.71 8.79 -12.44
C SER A 68 -32.81 7.99 -13.40
N PHE A 69 -31.60 7.63 -12.96
CA PHE A 69 -30.70 6.71 -13.66
C PHE A 69 -30.72 5.30 -13.06
N ARG A 70 -30.90 5.24 -11.74
CA ARG A 70 -30.88 4.06 -10.86
C ARG A 70 -29.54 3.32 -10.92
N PRO A 71 -28.45 3.94 -10.44
CA PRO A 71 -27.09 3.42 -10.65
C PRO A 71 -26.84 2.04 -10.04
N ALA A 72 -27.54 1.69 -8.97
CA ALA A 72 -27.42 0.41 -8.27
C ALA A 72 -28.33 -0.69 -8.83
N ASP A 73 -29.30 -0.35 -9.68
CA ASP A 73 -30.20 -1.34 -10.26
C ASP A 73 -29.43 -2.26 -11.21
N SER A 74 -29.81 -3.52 -11.21
CA SER A 74 -29.30 -4.53 -12.15
C SER A 74 -29.73 -4.19 -13.57
N ILE A 75 -28.86 -4.48 -14.54
CA ILE A 75 -29.15 -4.23 -15.96
C ILE A 75 -29.56 -5.51 -16.69
N THR A 76 -30.61 -5.43 -17.51
CA THR A 76 -31.14 -6.62 -18.19
C THR A 76 -30.44 -6.92 -19.51
N ARG A 77 -30.55 -8.16 -19.99
CA ARG A 77 -29.99 -8.61 -21.28
C ARG A 77 -30.53 -7.81 -22.46
N ALA A 78 -31.80 -7.40 -22.43
CA ALA A 78 -32.41 -6.56 -23.45
C ALA A 78 -31.82 -5.13 -23.45
N GLU A 79 -31.59 -4.54 -22.28
CA GLU A 79 -30.95 -3.23 -22.14
C GLU A 79 -29.51 -3.24 -22.66
N VAL A 80 -28.75 -4.29 -22.34
CA VAL A 80 -27.38 -4.48 -22.82
C VAL A 80 -27.35 -4.65 -24.33
N ALA A 81 -28.27 -5.43 -24.91
CA ALA A 81 -28.37 -5.59 -26.36
C ALA A 81 -28.60 -4.25 -27.07
N ALA A 82 -29.57 -3.46 -26.59
CA ALA A 82 -29.85 -2.14 -27.14
C ALA A 82 -28.65 -1.18 -27.00
N LEU A 83 -27.95 -1.25 -25.86
CA LEU A 83 -26.75 -0.46 -25.60
C LEU A 83 -25.62 -0.78 -26.59
N LEU A 84 -25.33 -2.07 -26.79
CA LEU A 84 -24.27 -2.55 -27.67
C LEU A 84 -24.55 -2.22 -29.15
N VAL A 85 -25.80 -2.32 -29.60
CA VAL A 85 -26.19 -1.92 -30.97
C VAL A 85 -25.96 -0.43 -31.19
N ARG A 86 -26.34 0.42 -30.22
CA ARG A 86 -26.09 1.86 -30.29
C ARG A 86 -24.59 2.17 -30.31
N ALA A 87 -23.85 1.57 -29.39
CA ALA A 87 -22.41 1.80 -29.24
C ALA A 87 -21.60 1.33 -30.46
N GLY A 88 -21.96 0.18 -31.04
CA GLY A 88 -21.35 -0.35 -32.26
C GLY A 88 -21.85 0.29 -33.56
N LYS A 89 -22.74 1.29 -33.49
CA LYS A 89 -23.40 1.94 -34.65
C LYS A 89 -24.08 0.94 -35.60
N LEU A 90 -24.69 -0.11 -35.05
CA LEU A 90 -25.24 -1.25 -35.80
C LEU A 90 -26.71 -1.07 -36.22
N ASN A 91 -27.23 0.16 -36.19
CA ASN A 91 -28.64 0.47 -36.45
C ASN A 91 -29.07 0.24 -37.91
N GLU A 92 -28.12 0.14 -38.85
CA GLU A 92 -28.38 -0.04 -40.28
C GLU A 92 -28.26 -1.50 -40.75
N LEU A 93 -27.87 -2.43 -39.88
CA LEU A 93 -27.84 -3.85 -40.22
C LEU A 93 -29.27 -4.37 -40.44
N ALA A 94 -29.51 -4.96 -41.61
CA ALA A 94 -30.77 -5.59 -41.96
C ALA A 94 -30.99 -6.80 -41.04
N PRO A 95 -32.11 -6.87 -40.29
CA PRO A 95 -32.37 -8.00 -39.41
C PRO A 95 -32.51 -9.28 -40.24
N VAL A 96 -31.76 -10.31 -39.87
CA VAL A 96 -32.00 -11.68 -40.35
C VAL A 96 -32.76 -12.38 -39.24
N THR A 97 -33.91 -12.96 -39.58
CA THR A 97 -34.81 -13.66 -38.65
C THR A 97 -34.07 -14.78 -37.93
N GLN A 98 -33.62 -14.50 -36.71
CA GLN A 98 -33.21 -15.52 -35.76
C GLN A 98 -34.08 -15.35 -34.52
N THR A 99 -35.20 -16.06 -34.52
CA THR A 99 -36.23 -16.02 -33.48
C THR A 99 -35.79 -16.81 -32.25
N TYR A 100 -35.53 -16.11 -31.15
CA TYR A 100 -35.62 -16.71 -29.83
C TYR A 100 -37.09 -16.91 -29.47
N SER A 101 -37.43 -18.08 -28.94
CA SER A 101 -38.81 -18.51 -28.73
C SER A 101 -39.58 -17.69 -27.69
N ASP A 102 -38.86 -16.95 -26.84
CA ASP A 102 -39.38 -16.16 -25.73
C ASP A 102 -39.43 -14.65 -26.00
N ILE A 103 -39.11 -14.20 -27.23
CA ILE A 103 -39.18 -12.78 -27.60
C ILE A 103 -40.25 -12.57 -28.67
N SER A 104 -41.37 -11.94 -28.28
CA SER A 104 -42.40 -11.51 -29.21
C SER A 104 -41.88 -10.41 -30.15
N PRO A 105 -42.30 -10.38 -31.44
CA PRO A 105 -42.05 -9.25 -32.34
C PRO A 105 -42.53 -7.88 -31.82
N SER A 106 -43.44 -7.87 -30.84
CA SER A 106 -43.92 -6.66 -30.17
C SER A 106 -43.03 -6.19 -29.01
N HIS A 107 -41.98 -6.93 -28.66
CA HIS A 107 -41.06 -6.56 -27.58
C HIS A 107 -40.21 -5.35 -27.98
N TRP A 108 -40.05 -4.38 -27.09
CA TRP A 108 -39.35 -3.12 -27.38
C TRP A 108 -37.92 -3.32 -27.88
N ALA A 109 -37.24 -4.35 -27.37
CA ALA A 109 -35.87 -4.70 -27.74
C ALA A 109 -35.76 -5.75 -28.88
N TYR A 110 -36.87 -6.20 -29.47
CA TYR A 110 -36.89 -7.29 -30.45
C TYR A 110 -35.87 -7.08 -31.58
N THR A 111 -35.94 -5.93 -32.25
CA THR A 111 -35.06 -5.60 -33.39
C THR A 111 -33.60 -5.38 -32.98
N THR A 112 -33.35 -4.81 -31.81
CA THR A 112 -31.99 -4.62 -31.27
C THR A 112 -31.35 -5.94 -30.87
N ILE A 113 -32.11 -6.87 -30.32
CA ILE A 113 -31.61 -8.20 -29.96
C ILE A 113 -31.23 -8.97 -31.23
N GLU A 114 -32.09 -8.97 -32.27
CA GLU A 114 -31.76 -9.60 -33.56
C GLU A 114 -30.48 -9.03 -34.18
N ARG A 115 -30.29 -7.70 -34.14
CA ARG A 115 -29.08 -7.04 -34.67
C ARG A 115 -27.82 -7.39 -33.89
N ALA A 116 -27.87 -7.35 -32.56
CA ALA A 116 -26.72 -7.70 -31.74
C ALA A 116 -26.35 -9.18 -31.85
N THR A 117 -27.35 -10.07 -31.99
CA THR A 117 -27.11 -11.49 -32.26
C THR A 117 -26.46 -11.69 -33.62
N TYR A 118 -26.98 -11.03 -34.66
CA TYR A 118 -26.43 -11.09 -36.01
C TYR A 118 -24.98 -10.59 -36.08
N ALA A 119 -24.67 -9.52 -35.34
CA ALA A 119 -23.31 -8.99 -35.20
C ALA A 119 -22.39 -9.84 -34.32
N GLY A 120 -22.88 -10.95 -33.75
CA GLY A 120 -22.10 -11.85 -32.89
C GLY A 120 -21.77 -11.28 -31.51
N LEU A 121 -22.39 -10.16 -31.12
CA LEU A 121 -22.13 -9.51 -29.83
C LEU A 121 -22.77 -10.26 -28.67
N ILE A 122 -23.99 -10.77 -28.87
CA ILE A 122 -24.77 -11.51 -27.87
C ILE A 122 -25.20 -12.89 -28.41
N LYS A 123 -25.49 -13.82 -27.50
CA LYS A 123 -26.04 -15.15 -27.82
C LYS A 123 -27.13 -15.51 -26.82
N GLY A 124 -28.15 -16.25 -27.28
CA GLY A 124 -29.16 -16.86 -26.42
C GLY A 124 -28.69 -18.16 -25.79
N TYR A 125 -29.56 -18.75 -24.99
CA TYR A 125 -29.31 -20.00 -24.27
C TYR A 125 -29.45 -21.22 -25.19
N PRO A 126 -28.86 -22.37 -24.82
CA PRO A 126 -28.95 -23.61 -25.60
C PRO A 126 -30.39 -24.11 -25.84
N ASP A 127 -31.35 -23.67 -25.01
CA ASP A 127 -32.78 -23.99 -25.11
C ASP A 127 -33.55 -23.09 -26.12
N GLN A 128 -32.82 -22.30 -26.92
CA GLN A 128 -33.37 -21.33 -27.89
C GLN A 128 -34.13 -20.14 -27.28
N THR A 129 -33.97 -19.88 -25.98
CA THR A 129 -34.46 -18.67 -25.32
C THR A 129 -33.39 -17.58 -25.24
N PHE A 130 -33.78 -16.32 -25.09
CA PHE A 130 -32.87 -15.19 -24.86
C PHE A 130 -32.96 -14.63 -23.44
N ARG A 131 -34.13 -14.72 -22.81
CA ARG A 131 -34.49 -14.20 -21.49
C ARG A 131 -34.24 -12.69 -21.39
N PRO A 132 -34.97 -11.85 -22.15
CA PRO A 132 -34.69 -10.42 -22.31
C PRO A 132 -34.64 -9.64 -20.98
N GLU A 133 -35.47 -10.02 -20.03
CA GLU A 133 -35.59 -9.35 -18.73
C GLU A 133 -34.67 -9.94 -17.64
N ALA A 134 -33.90 -10.98 -17.95
CA ALA A 134 -32.95 -11.52 -16.99
C ALA A 134 -31.76 -10.54 -16.82
N PRO A 135 -31.29 -10.31 -15.58
CA PRO A 135 -30.09 -9.52 -15.33
C PRO A 135 -28.85 -10.26 -15.84
N ILE A 136 -27.81 -9.51 -16.23
CA ILE A 136 -26.51 -10.07 -16.59
C ILE A 136 -25.56 -10.10 -15.40
N SER A 137 -24.66 -11.09 -15.37
CA SER A 137 -23.58 -11.13 -14.38
C SER A 137 -22.44 -10.16 -14.72
N ARG A 138 -21.59 -9.84 -13.75
CA ARG A 138 -20.39 -9.03 -13.95
C ARG A 138 -19.40 -9.69 -14.92
N ALA A 139 -19.24 -11.01 -14.86
CA ALA A 139 -18.43 -11.77 -15.81
C ALA A 139 -18.95 -11.66 -17.25
N GLU A 140 -20.27 -11.80 -17.44
CA GLU A 140 -20.91 -11.61 -18.74
C GLU A 140 -20.73 -10.18 -19.26
N ALA A 141 -20.88 -9.18 -18.39
CA ALA A 141 -20.69 -7.77 -18.74
C ALA A 141 -19.26 -7.50 -19.29
N CYS A 142 -18.22 -8.01 -18.62
CA CYS A 142 -16.83 -7.90 -19.08
C CYS A 142 -16.65 -8.51 -20.48
N ALA A 143 -17.15 -9.73 -20.69
CA ALA A 143 -17.02 -10.42 -21.96
C ALA A 143 -17.74 -9.70 -23.11
N LEU A 144 -18.92 -9.13 -22.85
CA LEU A 144 -19.71 -8.40 -23.84
C LEU A 144 -19.05 -7.08 -24.25
N LEU A 145 -18.53 -6.32 -23.28
CA LEU A 145 -17.85 -5.05 -23.54
C LEU A 145 -16.54 -5.25 -24.31
N LEU A 146 -15.78 -6.30 -24.01
CA LEU A 146 -14.56 -6.62 -24.76
C LEU A 146 -14.85 -7.12 -26.18
N ARG A 147 -15.97 -7.82 -26.41
CA ARG A 147 -16.40 -8.19 -27.78
C ARG A 147 -16.75 -6.97 -28.63
N LEU A 148 -17.35 -5.94 -28.01
CA LEU A 148 -17.70 -4.70 -28.71
C LEU A 148 -16.45 -4.00 -29.29
N THR A 149 -15.31 -4.06 -28.61
CA THR A 149 -14.08 -3.38 -29.05
C THR A 149 -13.39 -4.10 -30.22
N ASN A 150 -13.79 -5.34 -30.53
CA ASN A 150 -13.17 -6.20 -31.54
C ASN A 150 -11.64 -6.35 -31.36
N LYS A 151 -11.12 -6.16 -30.14
CA LYS A 151 -9.70 -6.29 -29.81
C LYS A 151 -9.39 -7.71 -29.30
N PRO A 152 -8.24 -8.30 -29.68
CA PRO A 152 -7.81 -9.56 -29.11
C PRO A 152 -7.60 -9.39 -27.60
N VAL A 153 -8.21 -10.25 -26.80
CA VAL A 153 -7.99 -10.29 -25.35
C VAL A 153 -6.53 -10.69 -25.13
N PRO A 154 -5.67 -9.83 -24.56
CA PRO A 154 -4.28 -10.19 -24.32
C PRO A 154 -4.21 -11.37 -23.35
N TYR A 155 -3.17 -12.21 -23.48
CA TYR A 155 -2.87 -13.28 -22.53
C TYR A 155 -2.29 -12.66 -21.25
N SER A 156 -3.10 -11.89 -20.53
CA SER A 156 -2.75 -11.29 -19.24
C SER A 156 -3.12 -12.26 -18.12
N PRO A 157 -2.19 -12.60 -17.20
CA PRO A 157 -2.55 -13.35 -16.01
C PRO A 157 -3.53 -12.51 -15.17
N LEU A 158 -4.59 -13.15 -14.66
CA LEU A 158 -5.42 -12.56 -13.61
C LEU A 158 -4.53 -12.40 -12.37
N ASP A 159 -4.61 -11.25 -11.71
CA ASP A 159 -3.93 -11.00 -10.44
C ASP A 159 -4.21 -12.14 -9.46
N GLU A 160 -3.14 -12.81 -8.99
CA GLU A 160 -3.21 -14.01 -8.14
C GLU A 160 -3.81 -13.71 -6.76
N THR A 161 -3.96 -12.43 -6.41
CA THR A 161 -4.66 -12.02 -5.20
C THR A 161 -6.18 -12.18 -5.31
N ILE A 162 -6.75 -12.28 -6.51
CA ILE A 162 -8.21 -12.42 -6.73
C ILE A 162 -8.66 -13.84 -6.37
N ILE A 163 -9.40 -13.96 -5.27
CA ILE A 163 -9.66 -15.25 -4.61
C ILE A 163 -10.91 -15.98 -5.11
N ASP A 164 -11.79 -15.33 -5.86
CA ASP A 164 -13.12 -15.85 -6.21
C ASP A 164 -13.30 -16.16 -7.71
N ILE A 165 -12.20 -16.25 -8.46
CA ILE A 165 -12.18 -16.66 -9.86
C ILE A 165 -11.20 -17.82 -10.04
N GLU A 166 -11.72 -19.03 -10.16
CA GLU A 166 -10.90 -20.23 -10.38
C GLU A 166 -10.13 -20.16 -11.72
N PRO A 167 -8.96 -20.81 -11.84
CA PRO A 167 -8.16 -20.81 -13.07
C PRO A 167 -8.92 -21.28 -14.32
N ALA A 168 -9.88 -22.20 -14.16
CA ALA A 168 -10.70 -22.75 -15.24
C ALA A 168 -11.95 -21.92 -15.55
N TYR A 169 -12.19 -20.83 -14.83
CA TYR A 169 -13.40 -20.02 -14.99
C TYR A 169 -13.48 -19.43 -16.40
N TRP A 170 -14.63 -19.62 -17.07
CA TRP A 170 -14.79 -19.40 -18.51
C TRP A 170 -14.49 -17.96 -18.97
N ALA A 171 -14.74 -16.96 -18.10
CA ALA A 171 -14.50 -15.55 -18.39
C ALA A 171 -13.21 -15.01 -17.77
N ARG A 172 -12.33 -15.87 -17.23
CA ARG A 172 -11.14 -15.43 -16.47
C ARG A 172 -10.28 -14.42 -17.23
N GLN A 173 -10.02 -14.68 -18.51
CA GLN A 173 -9.21 -13.79 -19.35
C GLN A 173 -9.91 -12.45 -19.62
N GLN A 174 -11.23 -12.49 -19.85
CA GLN A 174 -12.05 -11.31 -20.08
C GLN A 174 -12.13 -10.44 -18.82
N ILE A 175 -12.25 -11.05 -17.65
CA ILE A 175 -12.25 -10.35 -16.36
C ILE A 175 -10.88 -9.71 -16.11
N ALA A 176 -9.79 -10.45 -16.32
CA ALA A 176 -8.43 -9.91 -16.18
C ALA A 176 -8.20 -8.68 -17.07
N ALA A 177 -8.56 -8.78 -18.36
CA ALA A 177 -8.42 -7.67 -19.29
C ALA A 177 -9.31 -6.48 -18.93
N ALA A 178 -10.54 -6.72 -18.47
CA ALA A 178 -11.46 -5.68 -18.05
C ALA A 178 -11.00 -4.97 -16.75
N LEU A 179 -10.43 -5.69 -15.79
CA LEU A 179 -9.85 -5.12 -14.57
C LEU A 179 -8.60 -4.29 -14.88
N GLN A 180 -7.69 -4.82 -15.73
CA GLN A 180 -6.48 -4.11 -16.14
C GLN A 180 -6.80 -2.83 -16.93
N ALA A 181 -7.82 -2.86 -17.78
CA ALA A 181 -8.32 -1.67 -18.49
C ALA A 181 -9.10 -0.72 -17.57
N GLY A 182 -9.32 -1.09 -16.30
CA GLY A 182 -10.11 -0.32 -15.36
C GLY A 182 -11.58 -0.21 -15.76
N MET A 183 -12.14 -1.18 -16.49
CA MET A 183 -13.56 -1.19 -16.88
C MET A 183 -14.47 -1.53 -15.69
N PHE A 184 -14.02 -2.48 -14.86
CA PHE A 184 -14.68 -2.87 -13.61
C PHE A 184 -13.74 -2.63 -12.42
N THR A 185 -14.31 -2.62 -11.22
CA THR A 185 -13.58 -2.56 -9.94
C THR A 185 -13.94 -3.76 -9.08
N MET A 186 -13.06 -4.09 -8.14
CA MET A 186 -13.27 -5.09 -7.11
C MET A 186 -14.33 -4.60 -6.10
N THR A 187 -15.09 -5.52 -5.49
CA THR A 187 -16.18 -5.19 -4.55
C THR A 187 -15.69 -5.08 -3.10
N SER A 188 -14.73 -5.93 -2.69
CA SER A 188 -14.09 -5.97 -1.36
C SER A 188 -12.64 -6.51 -1.46
N LYS A 189 -11.91 -6.73 -0.34
CA LYS A 189 -10.48 -7.14 -0.34
C LYS A 189 -10.25 -8.42 -1.18
N ASN A 190 -9.92 -8.19 -2.45
CA ASN A 190 -9.56 -9.15 -3.49
C ASN A 190 -10.68 -10.07 -4.03
N THR A 191 -11.96 -9.66 -3.96
CA THR A 191 -13.08 -10.38 -4.62
C THR A 191 -13.67 -9.59 -5.80
N PHE A 192 -13.91 -10.28 -6.93
CA PHE A 192 -14.53 -9.70 -8.12
C PHE A 192 -16.05 -9.93 -8.19
N GLU A 193 -16.53 -11.00 -7.59
CA GLU A 193 -17.89 -11.56 -7.61
C GLU A 193 -18.40 -11.78 -9.04
N PRO A 194 -17.84 -12.74 -9.79
CA PRO A 194 -18.11 -12.90 -11.22
C PRO A 194 -19.59 -13.18 -11.55
N GLU A 195 -20.30 -13.86 -10.64
CA GLU A 195 -21.73 -14.20 -10.79
C GLU A 195 -22.69 -13.14 -10.22
N ALA A 196 -22.18 -12.13 -9.51
CA ALA A 196 -23.04 -11.05 -9.02
C ALA A 196 -23.62 -10.23 -10.18
N GLN A 197 -24.82 -9.71 -10.00
CA GLN A 197 -25.52 -8.95 -11.03
C GLN A 197 -24.77 -7.64 -11.31
N ALA A 198 -24.51 -7.36 -12.58
CA ALA A 198 -23.89 -6.11 -12.97
C ALA A 198 -24.88 -4.95 -12.83
N THR A 199 -24.45 -3.86 -12.20
CA THR A 199 -25.28 -2.67 -12.07
C THR A 199 -25.21 -1.80 -13.32
N ARG A 200 -26.23 -0.97 -13.53
CA ARG A 200 -26.29 0.02 -14.62
C ARG A 200 -25.07 0.96 -14.63
N ALA A 201 -24.62 1.38 -13.45
CA ALA A 201 -23.45 2.25 -13.30
C ALA A 201 -22.13 1.54 -13.64
N GLN A 202 -21.97 0.28 -13.23
CA GLN A 202 -20.79 -0.52 -13.56
C GLN A 202 -20.67 -0.74 -15.07
N LEU A 203 -21.79 -1.05 -15.75
CA LEU A 203 -21.80 -1.21 -17.20
C LEU A 203 -21.53 0.12 -17.93
N ALA A 204 -22.08 1.23 -17.43
CA ALA A 204 -21.83 2.56 -17.99
C ALA A 204 -20.34 2.94 -17.94
N ARG A 205 -19.67 2.69 -16.81
CA ARG A 205 -18.21 2.87 -16.68
C ARG A 205 -17.45 1.99 -17.67
N GLY A 206 -17.76 0.69 -17.69
CA GLY A 206 -17.08 -0.25 -18.58
C GLY A 206 -17.24 0.11 -20.06
N LEU A 207 -18.43 0.54 -20.49
CA LEU A 207 -18.70 0.96 -21.86
C LEU A 207 -17.99 2.27 -22.23
N ALA A 208 -18.02 3.27 -21.35
CA ALA A 208 -17.33 4.54 -21.59
C ALA A 208 -15.83 4.33 -21.82
N ILE A 209 -15.23 3.39 -21.08
CA ILE A 209 -13.83 3.00 -21.23
C ILE A 209 -13.60 2.15 -22.49
N ALA A 210 -14.50 1.20 -22.79
CA ALA A 210 -14.43 0.35 -23.99
C ALA A 210 -14.36 1.15 -25.29
N LEU A 211 -15.13 2.24 -25.36
CA LEU A 211 -15.27 3.08 -26.56
C LEU A 211 -14.11 4.06 -26.77
N ASN A 212 -13.18 4.18 -25.82
CA ASN A 212 -12.19 5.27 -25.78
C ASN A 212 -10.75 4.84 -26.13
N MET A 213 -10.59 3.78 -26.93
CA MET A 213 -9.31 3.11 -27.08
C MET A 213 -8.56 3.37 -28.40
N GLU A 214 -8.82 4.50 -29.08
CA GLU A 214 -8.03 4.89 -30.27
C GLU A 214 -7.82 6.39 -30.55
N ASP A 215 -8.41 7.34 -29.81
CA ASP A 215 -8.07 8.75 -30.00
C ASP A 215 -8.18 9.54 -28.68
N SER A 216 -7.14 10.33 -28.41
CA SER A 216 -7.01 11.28 -27.32
C SER A 216 -8.13 12.34 -27.27
N LEU A 217 -8.38 12.85 -26.04
CA LEU A 217 -9.18 14.04 -25.62
C LEU A 217 -10.65 13.72 -25.25
N SER A 218 -11.31 14.14 -24.17
CA SER A 218 -11.16 15.14 -23.08
C SER A 218 -12.46 15.08 -22.21
N PRO A 219 -12.61 15.74 -21.03
CA PRO A 219 -11.77 16.73 -20.40
C PRO A 219 -10.83 16.12 -19.37
N VAL A 220 -9.61 16.64 -19.35
CA VAL A 220 -8.76 16.62 -18.17
C VAL A 220 -9.57 17.31 -17.08
N GLY A 221 -10.19 16.52 -16.19
CA GLY A 221 -10.38 16.98 -14.84
C GLY A 221 -8.97 17.15 -14.29
N ILE A 222 -8.38 18.32 -14.49
CA ILE A 222 -7.26 18.73 -13.64
C ILE A 222 -7.89 18.73 -12.27
N THR A 223 -7.62 17.65 -11.55
CA THR A 223 -8.21 17.46 -10.26
C THR A 223 -7.45 18.44 -9.40
N ALA A 224 -8.12 19.52 -8.97
CA ALA A 224 -7.71 20.28 -7.79
C ALA A 224 -7.26 19.22 -6.79
N GLY A 225 -5.95 19.20 -6.51
CA GLY A 225 -5.22 18.03 -6.06
C GLY A 225 -6.12 17.18 -5.19
N ASN A 226 -6.55 16.02 -5.72
CA ASN A 226 -7.67 15.24 -5.17
C ASN A 226 -7.69 15.41 -3.66
N ILE A 227 -8.77 16.00 -3.12
CA ILE A 227 -9.03 15.96 -1.68
C ILE A 227 -9.26 14.49 -1.36
N ARG A 228 -8.18 13.75 -1.19
CA ARG A 228 -8.21 12.37 -0.77
C ARG A 228 -8.51 12.43 0.72
N SER A 229 -9.64 11.88 1.14
CA SER A 229 -9.76 11.40 2.51
C SER A 229 -8.71 10.29 2.66
N GLY A 230 -7.56 10.64 3.23
CA GLY A 230 -6.36 9.80 3.27
C GLY A 230 -5.36 10.40 4.26
N ASN A 231 -4.34 9.63 4.60
CA ASN A 231 -3.20 10.21 5.30
C ASN A 231 -2.45 11.13 4.32
N HIS A 232 -1.94 12.28 4.76
CA HIS A 232 -1.11 13.19 3.97
C HIS A 232 0.06 13.66 4.80
N ILE A 233 1.19 13.93 4.15
CA ILE A 233 2.39 14.46 4.82
C ILE A 233 2.89 15.71 4.11
N ALA A 234 3.21 16.75 4.88
CA ALA A 234 3.77 18.00 4.38
C ALA A 234 5.07 18.36 5.12
N GLY A 235 6.18 18.46 4.40
CA GLY A 235 7.51 18.80 4.96
C GLY A 235 7.91 20.26 4.70
N GLY A 236 8.13 21.01 5.77
CA GLY A 236 8.52 22.43 5.79
C GLY A 236 10.04 22.61 5.82
N ALA A 237 10.50 23.81 6.20
CA ALA A 237 11.92 24.08 6.41
C ALA A 237 12.44 23.35 7.65
N ASP A 238 11.76 23.53 8.78
CA ASP A 238 12.17 22.95 10.07
C ASP A 238 11.08 22.09 10.73
N HIS A 239 9.88 22.00 10.16
CA HIS A 239 8.77 21.23 10.73
C HIS A 239 8.02 20.38 9.70
N THR A 240 7.36 19.34 10.18
CA THR A 240 6.52 18.43 9.36
C THR A 240 5.12 18.38 9.92
N LEU A 241 4.12 18.36 9.04
CA LEU A 241 2.73 18.08 9.40
C LEU A 241 2.30 16.73 8.84
N PHE A 242 1.58 15.98 9.65
CA PHE A 242 0.92 14.74 9.28
C PHE A 242 -0.58 14.92 9.46
N LEU A 243 -1.33 14.73 8.40
CA LEU A 243 -2.78 14.66 8.43
C LEU A 243 -3.17 13.20 8.35
N ASN A 244 -3.97 12.71 9.30
CA ASN A 244 -4.54 11.37 9.18
C ASN A 244 -5.89 11.38 8.46
N SER A 245 -6.36 10.22 8.04
CA SER A 245 -7.68 10.07 7.40
C SER A 245 -8.87 10.42 8.32
N GLY A 246 -8.64 10.60 9.62
CA GLY A 246 -9.62 11.11 10.58
C GLY A 246 -9.74 12.64 10.59
N GLY A 247 -8.90 13.34 9.82
CA GLY A 247 -8.90 14.79 9.71
C GLY A 247 -8.27 15.50 10.91
N THR A 248 -7.37 14.84 11.63
CA THR A 248 -6.55 15.44 12.70
C THR A 248 -5.11 15.65 12.23
N ILE A 249 -4.47 16.71 12.72
CA ILE A 249 -3.12 17.11 12.33
C ILE A 249 -2.16 16.85 13.48
N TRP A 250 -1.01 16.28 13.13
CA TRP A 250 0.15 16.12 14.01
C TRP A 250 1.33 16.88 13.45
N ALA A 251 2.20 17.38 14.31
CA ALA A 251 3.33 18.20 13.94
C ALA A 251 4.60 17.75 14.67
N CYS A 252 5.74 17.76 14.01
CA CYS A 252 7.04 17.56 14.64
C CYS A 252 8.10 18.48 14.04
N GLY A 253 9.24 18.61 14.72
CA GLY A 253 10.36 19.48 14.31
C GLY A 253 10.47 20.76 15.13
N GLY A 254 11.07 21.79 14.54
CA GLY A 254 11.27 23.10 15.16
C GLY A 254 9.97 23.85 15.37
N ASN A 255 9.87 24.59 16.49
CA ASN A 255 8.65 25.26 16.93
C ASN A 255 8.91 26.69 17.44
N MET A 256 10.03 27.31 17.07
CA MET A 256 10.43 28.62 17.61
C MET A 256 9.45 29.78 17.30
N TYR A 257 8.51 29.60 16.36
CA TYR A 257 7.44 30.55 16.03
C TYR A 257 6.03 29.96 16.25
N GLY A 258 5.92 28.80 16.91
CA GLY A 258 4.65 28.10 17.13
C GLY A 258 4.12 27.40 15.89
N GLN A 259 4.95 27.11 14.89
CA GLN A 259 4.57 26.46 13.63
C GLN A 259 4.06 25.02 13.80
N LEU A 260 4.25 24.42 14.98
CA LEU A 260 3.64 23.13 15.34
C LEU A 260 2.20 23.25 15.83
N GLY A 261 1.71 24.45 16.17
CA GLY A 261 0.30 24.67 16.50
C GLY A 261 -0.17 24.04 17.81
N ASP A 262 0.75 23.67 18.71
CA ASP A 262 0.46 23.03 20.00
C ASP A 262 0.26 24.04 21.15
N GLY A 263 0.20 25.34 20.83
CA GLY A 263 0.11 26.43 21.80
C GLY A 263 1.43 26.75 22.51
N THR A 264 2.53 26.12 22.12
CA THR A 264 3.86 26.30 22.72
C THR A 264 4.89 26.78 21.70
N LEU A 265 6.10 27.06 22.19
CA LEU A 265 7.30 27.32 21.38
C LEU A 265 8.33 26.20 21.53
N ILE A 266 7.89 25.01 21.98
CA ILE A 266 8.77 23.89 22.32
C ILE A 266 8.93 23.03 21.07
N ASP A 267 10.19 22.83 20.65
CA ASP A 267 10.51 21.92 19.55
C ASP A 267 10.12 20.47 19.89
N ARG A 268 9.69 19.71 18.88
CA ARG A 268 9.17 18.34 19.03
C ARG A 268 9.91 17.40 18.08
N TYR A 269 11.18 17.11 18.38
CA TYR A 269 12.00 16.23 17.55
C TYR A 269 11.76 14.74 17.81
N SER A 270 11.50 14.32 19.05
CA SER A 270 11.40 12.90 19.42
C SER A 270 9.97 12.33 19.40
N ALA A 271 8.95 13.19 19.42
CA ALA A 271 7.55 12.77 19.42
C ALA A 271 6.67 13.83 18.74
N PRO A 272 5.94 13.49 17.66
CA PRO A 272 4.95 14.39 17.07
C PRO A 272 3.88 14.80 18.09
N VAL A 273 3.45 16.05 18.03
CA VAL A 273 2.40 16.63 18.87
C VAL A 273 1.14 16.86 18.05
N GLN A 274 -0.03 16.59 18.62
CA GLN A 274 -1.30 16.88 17.94
C GLN A 274 -1.63 18.37 18.00
N VAL A 275 -1.99 18.93 16.85
CA VAL A 275 -2.55 20.29 16.73
C VAL A 275 -3.97 20.29 17.29
N GLN A 276 -4.18 20.96 18.42
CA GLN A 276 -5.45 20.93 19.14
C GLN A 276 -6.51 21.83 18.46
N GLY A 277 -7.78 21.47 18.63
CA GLY A 277 -8.92 22.29 18.20
C GLY A 277 -9.27 22.22 16.70
N LEU A 278 -8.59 21.38 15.93
CA LEU A 278 -8.89 21.14 14.51
C LEU A 278 -9.39 19.71 14.27
N THR A 279 -10.54 19.59 13.60
CA THR A 279 -11.11 18.31 13.15
C THR A 279 -11.69 18.46 11.74
N GLY A 280 -11.77 17.34 11.01
CA GLY A 280 -12.28 17.34 9.64
C GLY A 280 -11.36 18.07 8.65
N MET A 281 -10.07 18.14 8.96
CA MET A 281 -9.05 18.64 8.03
C MET A 281 -8.89 17.68 6.87
N VAL A 282 -8.63 18.21 5.68
CA VAL A 282 -8.53 17.42 4.44
C VAL A 282 -7.27 17.71 3.65
N LEU A 283 -6.56 18.78 3.98
CA LEU A 283 -5.24 19.09 3.43
C LEU A 283 -4.42 19.87 4.44
N VAL A 284 -3.11 19.63 4.46
CA VAL A 284 -2.12 20.43 5.20
C VAL A 284 -0.99 20.84 4.27
N THR A 285 -0.44 22.02 4.51
CA THR A 285 0.72 22.56 3.79
C THR A 285 1.54 23.41 4.74
N VAL A 286 2.82 23.57 4.42
CA VAL A 286 3.84 24.13 5.30
C VAL A 286 4.67 25.12 4.49
N GLY A 287 4.82 26.31 5.05
CA GLY A 287 5.79 27.30 4.56
C GLY A 287 7.10 27.18 5.34
N ASP A 288 7.93 28.24 5.32
CA ASP A 288 9.22 28.20 6.00
C ASP A 288 9.06 28.06 7.52
N PHE A 289 8.16 28.87 8.11
CA PHE A 289 7.95 28.92 9.57
C PHE A 289 6.47 29.02 9.95
N PHE A 290 5.57 28.59 9.06
CA PHE A 290 4.13 28.63 9.29
C PHE A 290 3.44 27.45 8.60
N SER A 291 2.18 27.25 8.96
CA SER A 291 1.38 26.10 8.60
C SER A 291 0.00 26.55 8.15
N LEU A 292 -0.55 25.87 7.14
CA LEU A 292 -1.94 26.04 6.72
C LEU A 292 -2.64 24.68 6.68
N ALA A 293 -3.93 24.69 6.97
CA ALA A 293 -4.81 23.55 6.82
C ALA A 293 -6.11 23.94 6.12
N LEU A 294 -6.62 23.03 5.29
CA LEU A 294 -7.95 23.13 4.69
C LEU A 294 -8.88 22.17 5.41
N LYS A 295 -10.04 22.69 5.82
CA LYS A 295 -11.12 21.88 6.39
C LYS A 295 -12.09 21.43 5.29
N ASN A 296 -12.78 20.32 5.52
CA ASN A 296 -13.76 19.74 4.59
C ASN A 296 -14.93 20.68 4.23
N ASP A 297 -15.21 21.70 5.05
CA ASP A 297 -16.21 22.73 4.79
C ASP A 297 -15.69 23.89 3.92
N GLY A 298 -14.44 23.81 3.44
CA GLY A 298 -13.82 24.82 2.61
C GLY A 298 -13.24 26.01 3.37
N THR A 299 -13.15 25.94 4.71
CA THR A 299 -12.48 26.95 5.54
C THR A 299 -10.97 26.68 5.64
N VAL A 300 -10.18 27.75 5.70
CA VAL A 300 -8.71 27.69 5.81
C VAL A 300 -8.29 28.11 7.21
N TRP A 301 -7.33 27.39 7.78
CA TRP A 301 -6.76 27.62 9.09
C TRP A 301 -5.24 27.80 8.98
N ALA A 302 -4.66 28.66 9.81
CA ALA A 302 -3.26 29.04 9.75
C ALA A 302 -2.64 29.17 11.16
N TRP A 303 -1.36 28.85 11.31
CA TRP A 303 -0.59 29.10 12.54
C TRP A 303 0.92 29.18 12.26
N GLY A 304 1.69 29.66 13.23
CA GLY A 304 3.13 29.89 13.15
C GLY A 304 3.49 31.37 12.99
N LYS A 305 4.60 31.63 12.29
CA LYS A 305 5.14 32.97 12.04
C LYS A 305 4.19 33.82 11.18
N ASN A 306 4.03 35.11 11.50
CA ASN A 306 3.09 36.01 10.82
C ASN A 306 3.63 37.43 10.54
N GLU A 307 4.93 37.69 10.63
CA GLU A 307 5.49 39.06 10.47
C GLU A 307 5.12 39.76 9.14
N SER A 308 4.85 39.00 8.08
CA SER A 308 4.43 39.51 6.75
C SER A 308 2.94 39.28 6.46
N GLY A 309 2.17 38.84 7.47
CA GLY A 309 0.75 38.49 7.33
C GLY A 309 0.50 37.19 6.57
N GLN A 310 1.48 36.28 6.52
CA GLN A 310 1.37 34.99 5.82
C GLN A 310 0.26 34.07 6.37
N LEU A 311 -0.23 34.33 7.59
CA LEU A 311 -1.39 33.63 8.15
C LEU A 311 -2.73 34.17 7.61
N GLY A 312 -2.76 35.39 7.07
CA GLY A 312 -3.96 35.95 6.42
C GLY A 312 -5.08 36.36 7.38
N ASP A 313 -4.82 36.39 8.69
CA ASP A 313 -5.79 36.68 9.74
C ASP A 313 -6.05 38.20 9.97
N GLY A 314 -5.52 39.04 9.08
CA GLY A 314 -5.59 40.50 9.17
C GLY A 314 -4.59 41.12 10.15
N THR A 315 -3.67 40.31 10.71
CA THR A 315 -2.65 40.77 11.67
C THR A 315 -1.25 40.44 11.18
N THR A 316 -0.25 40.90 11.93
CA THR A 316 1.17 40.51 11.76
C THR A 316 1.70 39.76 12.99
N THR A 317 0.79 39.21 13.81
CA THR A 317 1.12 38.57 15.08
C THR A 317 1.22 37.07 14.91
N ASP A 318 2.31 36.47 15.38
CA ASP A 318 2.49 35.02 15.37
C ASP A 318 1.36 34.32 16.13
N ARG A 319 0.99 33.12 15.65
CA ARG A 319 -0.11 32.33 16.23
C ARG A 319 0.40 30.96 16.61
N TYR A 320 0.45 30.68 17.91
CA TYR A 320 0.90 29.37 18.40
C TYR A 320 -0.22 28.32 18.42
N ASN A 321 -1.46 28.77 18.21
CA ASN A 321 -2.64 27.92 18.01
C ASN A 321 -3.26 28.27 16.65
N PRO A 322 -3.92 27.31 15.98
CA PRO A 322 -4.65 27.57 14.74
C PRO A 322 -5.64 28.73 14.83
N VAL A 323 -5.60 29.62 13.84
CA VAL A 323 -6.58 30.68 13.61
C VAL A 323 -7.22 30.51 12.23
N GLN A 324 -8.52 30.76 12.12
CA GLN A 324 -9.21 30.72 10.84
C GLN A 324 -8.84 31.94 9.99
N VAL A 325 -8.57 31.74 8.70
CA VAL A 325 -8.35 32.80 7.73
C VAL A 325 -9.71 33.41 7.32
N PRO A 326 -9.98 34.68 7.63
CA PRO A 326 -11.26 35.31 7.33
C PRO A 326 -11.45 35.58 5.83
N GLY A 327 -12.71 35.65 5.38
CA GLY A 327 -13.06 36.06 4.02
C GLY A 327 -12.88 34.98 2.94
N LEU A 328 -12.49 33.76 3.31
CA LEU A 328 -12.42 32.61 2.41
C LEU A 328 -13.53 31.59 2.70
N SER A 329 -14.18 31.14 1.63
CA SER A 329 -15.14 30.04 1.60
C SER A 329 -14.91 29.24 0.32
N ASP A 330 -15.46 28.02 0.27
CA ASP A 330 -15.44 27.16 -0.92
C ASP A 330 -14.02 26.89 -1.45
N VAL A 331 -13.03 26.89 -0.55
CA VAL A 331 -11.65 26.57 -0.89
C VAL A 331 -11.52 25.08 -1.13
N VAL A 332 -10.87 24.70 -2.22
CA VAL A 332 -10.63 23.31 -2.62
C VAL A 332 -9.15 22.92 -2.58
N SER A 333 -8.24 23.90 -2.49
CA SER A 333 -6.82 23.66 -2.29
C SER A 333 -6.16 24.88 -1.65
N VAL A 334 -5.11 24.64 -0.86
CA VAL A 334 -4.29 25.68 -0.23
C VAL A 334 -2.83 25.26 -0.35
N VAL A 335 -1.95 26.22 -0.61
CA VAL A 335 -0.50 26.02 -0.64
C VAL A 335 0.21 27.15 0.09
N ALA A 336 1.18 26.80 0.91
CA ALA A 336 2.10 27.74 1.53
C ALA A 336 3.38 27.83 0.68
N GLY A 337 3.78 29.05 0.34
CA GLY A 337 5.12 29.37 -0.14
C GLY A 337 6.07 29.63 1.03
N GLY A 338 7.19 30.30 0.78
CA GLY A 338 8.14 30.64 1.85
C GLY A 338 7.52 31.55 2.91
N VAL A 339 6.98 32.69 2.46
CA VAL A 339 6.37 33.74 3.31
C VAL A 339 5.06 34.28 2.74
N HIS A 340 4.43 33.54 1.82
CA HIS A 340 3.11 33.87 1.25
C HIS A 340 2.26 32.61 1.10
N SER A 341 0.98 32.80 0.84
CA SER A 341 -0.02 31.75 0.85
C SER A 341 -0.95 31.91 -0.34
N LEU A 342 -1.39 30.79 -0.92
CA LEU A 342 -2.39 30.76 -1.99
C LEU A 342 -3.55 29.83 -1.63
N ALA A 343 -4.77 30.20 -2.02
CA ALA A 343 -5.95 29.37 -1.94
C ALA A 343 -6.64 29.30 -3.32
N LEU A 344 -7.03 28.10 -3.73
CA LEU A 344 -7.86 27.86 -4.91
C LEU A 344 -9.29 27.64 -4.45
N LYS A 345 -10.21 28.44 -4.98
CA LYS A 345 -11.65 28.26 -4.76
C LYS A 345 -12.27 27.34 -5.81
N LYS A 346 -13.43 26.77 -5.47
CA LYS A 346 -14.23 25.89 -6.34
C LYS A 346 -14.64 26.54 -7.66
N ASP A 347 -14.75 27.87 -7.69
CA ASP A 347 -15.05 28.66 -8.89
C ASP A 347 -13.83 28.85 -9.83
N GLY A 348 -12.67 28.27 -9.51
CA GLY A 348 -11.45 28.37 -10.29
C GLY A 348 -10.69 29.69 -10.11
N THR A 349 -11.04 30.49 -9.11
CA THR A 349 -10.29 31.70 -8.73
C THR A 349 -9.19 31.40 -7.72
N VAL A 350 -8.07 32.13 -7.83
CA VAL A 350 -6.94 32.03 -6.90
C VAL A 350 -6.90 33.27 -6.01
N TRP A 351 -6.66 33.06 -4.72
CA TRP A 351 -6.53 34.09 -3.71
C TRP A 351 -5.17 33.98 -3.04
N ALA A 352 -4.50 35.11 -2.81
CA ALA A 352 -3.15 35.18 -2.28
C ALA A 352 -3.04 36.18 -1.12
N TRP A 353 -2.16 35.90 -0.15
CA TRP A 353 -1.82 36.80 0.96
C TRP A 353 -0.40 36.54 1.49
N GLY A 354 0.09 37.43 2.34
CA GLY A 354 1.43 37.41 2.91
C GLY A 354 2.39 38.39 2.22
N TYR A 355 3.67 38.02 2.18
CA TYR A 355 4.76 38.79 1.61
C TYR A 355 4.60 39.00 0.10
N ASN A 356 4.94 40.19 -0.42
CA ASN A 356 4.71 40.54 -1.83
C ASN A 356 5.79 41.40 -2.51
N SER A 357 7.00 41.54 -1.95
CA SER A 357 8.02 42.44 -2.53
C SER A 357 8.33 42.16 -4.01
N SER A 358 8.21 40.90 -4.42
CA SER A 358 8.55 40.41 -5.76
C SER A 358 7.30 40.15 -6.61
N GLY A 359 6.11 40.47 -6.10
CA GLY A 359 4.84 40.27 -6.82
C GLY A 359 4.22 38.90 -6.69
N GLN A 360 4.64 38.06 -5.73
CA GLN A 360 4.15 36.69 -5.55
C GLN A 360 2.65 36.58 -5.26
N LEU A 361 1.97 37.69 -4.91
CA LEU A 361 0.52 37.74 -4.77
C LEU A 361 -0.22 37.96 -6.10
N GLY A 362 0.48 38.34 -7.18
CA GLY A 362 -0.11 38.46 -8.51
C GLY A 362 -1.16 39.57 -8.66
N SER A 363 -1.12 40.58 -7.79
CA SER A 363 -2.07 41.70 -7.73
C SER A 363 -1.70 42.90 -8.62
N GLY A 364 -0.53 42.87 -9.27
CA GLY A 364 0.08 44.02 -9.94
C GLY A 364 0.78 45.01 -9.01
N ALA A 365 0.78 44.75 -7.69
CA ALA A 365 1.46 45.55 -6.68
C ALA A 365 2.58 44.76 -5.98
N THR A 366 3.40 45.46 -5.20
CA THR A 366 4.52 44.89 -4.42
C THR A 366 4.36 45.06 -2.91
N MET A 367 3.17 45.45 -2.45
CA MET A 367 2.85 45.59 -1.04
C MET A 367 2.27 44.29 -0.50
N ASP A 368 2.71 43.90 0.70
CA ASP A 368 2.19 42.75 1.44
C ASP A 368 0.67 42.88 1.66
N SER A 369 0.00 41.74 1.77
CA SER A 369 -1.42 41.70 2.12
C SER A 369 -1.65 40.79 3.31
N TYR A 370 -2.23 41.35 4.38
CA TYR A 370 -2.49 40.60 5.61
C TYR A 370 -3.84 39.86 5.59
N THR A 371 -4.61 40.02 4.53
CA THR A 371 -5.83 39.26 4.25
C THR A 371 -5.80 38.71 2.82
N PRO A 372 -6.55 37.63 2.52
CA PRO A 372 -6.65 37.09 1.18
C PRO A 372 -7.12 38.12 0.15
N GLN A 373 -6.41 38.23 -0.98
CA GLN A 373 -6.79 39.03 -2.14
C GLN A 373 -6.82 38.17 -3.41
N GLN A 374 -7.80 38.40 -4.28
CA GLN A 374 -7.89 37.65 -5.53
C GLN A 374 -6.72 38.01 -6.47
N VAL A 375 -6.08 36.99 -7.04
CA VAL A 375 -5.07 37.13 -8.10
C VAL A 375 -5.74 37.67 -9.36
N GLN A 376 -5.17 38.71 -9.96
CA GLN A 376 -5.79 39.37 -11.11
C GLN A 376 -5.54 38.59 -12.41
N PHE A 377 -6.51 38.69 -13.34
CA PHE A 377 -6.41 38.16 -14.70
C PHE A 377 -6.22 36.62 -14.80
N LEU A 378 -6.60 35.89 -13.75
CA LEU A 378 -6.47 34.44 -13.67
C LEU A 378 -7.81 33.80 -13.25
N THR A 379 -8.37 33.01 -14.16
CA THR A 379 -9.60 32.22 -13.98
C THR A 379 -9.39 30.80 -14.46
N ASP A 380 -10.37 29.93 -14.18
CA ASP A 380 -10.38 28.53 -14.62
C ASP A 380 -9.14 27.77 -14.15
N VAL A 381 -8.66 28.12 -12.96
CA VAL A 381 -7.52 27.44 -12.33
C VAL A 381 -7.99 26.14 -11.72
N ALA A 382 -7.18 25.10 -11.89
CA ALA A 382 -7.46 23.78 -11.40
C ALA A 382 -6.34 23.21 -10.52
N ALA A 383 -5.15 23.78 -10.51
CA ALA A 383 -4.12 23.46 -9.52
C ALA A 383 -3.25 24.70 -9.23
N ILE A 384 -2.68 24.77 -8.03
CA ILE A 384 -1.77 25.84 -7.59
C ILE A 384 -0.53 25.25 -6.92
N ALA A 385 0.59 25.97 -6.97
CA ALA A 385 1.80 25.70 -6.20
C ALA A 385 2.53 27.01 -5.87
N ALA A 386 3.36 27.00 -4.83
CA ALA A 386 4.14 28.16 -4.40
C ALA A 386 5.57 27.75 -4.05
N GLY A 387 6.55 28.51 -4.52
CA GLY A 387 7.95 28.44 -4.08
C GLY A 387 8.24 29.46 -2.97
N SER A 388 9.51 29.78 -2.74
CA SER A 388 9.87 30.75 -1.69
C SER A 388 9.40 32.17 -2.01
N GLY A 389 9.46 32.57 -3.29
CA GLY A 389 9.07 33.90 -3.75
C GLY A 389 8.26 33.92 -5.04
N HIS A 390 7.82 32.77 -5.56
CA HIS A 390 7.01 32.67 -6.79
C HIS A 390 5.81 31.76 -6.62
N SER A 391 4.89 31.87 -7.57
CA SER A 391 3.61 31.19 -7.56
C SER A 391 3.33 30.59 -8.94
N LEU A 392 2.72 29.41 -8.97
CA LEU A 392 2.32 28.70 -10.17
C LEU A 392 0.83 28.35 -10.11
N ALA A 393 0.19 28.33 -11.27
CA ALA A 393 -1.16 27.82 -11.46
C ALA A 393 -1.24 26.98 -12.74
N VAL A 394 -2.09 25.95 -12.71
CA VAL A 394 -2.49 25.22 -13.92
C VAL A 394 -3.94 25.53 -14.17
N LYS A 395 -4.26 26.03 -15.37
CA LYS A 395 -5.64 26.21 -15.81
C LYS A 395 -6.23 24.91 -16.31
N SER A 396 -7.55 24.75 -16.26
CA SER A 396 -8.28 23.56 -16.71
C SER A 396 -7.99 23.14 -18.16
N ASP A 397 -7.47 24.05 -19.00
CA ASP A 397 -7.00 23.76 -20.36
C ASP A 397 -5.60 23.10 -20.41
N GLY A 398 -4.96 22.90 -19.27
CA GLY A 398 -3.64 22.29 -19.13
C GLY A 398 -2.47 23.26 -19.36
N THR A 399 -2.72 24.57 -19.44
CA THR A 399 -1.67 25.60 -19.50
C THR A 399 -1.17 25.97 -18.11
N VAL A 400 0.11 26.37 -18.03
CA VAL A 400 0.76 26.78 -16.77
C VAL A 400 0.96 28.28 -16.78
N TRP A 401 0.69 28.91 -15.64
CA TRP A 401 0.86 30.34 -15.41
C TRP A 401 1.73 30.55 -14.17
N ALA A 402 2.62 31.55 -14.22
CA ALA A 402 3.59 31.83 -13.17
C ALA A 402 3.65 33.33 -12.86
N TRP A 403 3.96 33.69 -11.62
CA TRP A 403 4.23 35.08 -11.20
C TRP A 403 5.09 35.15 -9.94
N GLY A 404 5.59 36.34 -9.61
CA GLY A 404 6.47 36.61 -8.48
C GLY A 404 7.94 36.74 -8.88
N GLU A 405 8.81 36.26 -8.00
CA GLU A 405 10.27 36.26 -8.13
C GLU A 405 10.75 35.43 -9.34
N ASN A 406 11.85 35.83 -9.97
CA ASN A 406 12.34 35.20 -11.21
C ASN A 406 13.87 35.24 -11.40
N ASP A 407 14.65 35.46 -10.34
CA ASP A 407 16.12 35.68 -10.47
C ASP A 407 16.86 34.48 -11.11
N PHE A 408 16.28 33.29 -11.03
CA PHE A 408 16.80 32.04 -11.57
C PHE A 408 15.99 31.51 -12.75
N GLY A 409 14.99 32.25 -13.23
CA GLY A 409 14.11 31.81 -14.31
C GLY A 409 12.98 30.89 -13.85
N GLN A 410 12.65 30.86 -12.55
CA GLN A 410 11.62 30.00 -11.95
C GLN A 410 10.20 30.23 -12.47
N LEU A 411 9.97 31.31 -13.21
CA LEU A 411 8.69 31.56 -13.91
C LEU A 411 8.61 30.88 -15.28
N GLY A 412 9.73 30.47 -15.88
CA GLY A 412 9.72 29.72 -17.14
C GLY A 412 9.32 30.53 -18.38
N ASP A 413 9.25 31.85 -18.27
CA ASP A 413 8.80 32.77 -19.33
C ASP A 413 9.91 33.20 -20.31
N GLY A 414 11.05 32.53 -20.26
CA GLY A 414 12.24 32.86 -21.05
C GLY A 414 13.06 34.02 -20.50
N THR A 415 12.69 34.59 -19.35
CA THR A 415 13.39 35.74 -18.75
C THR A 415 13.85 35.47 -17.32
N LYS A 416 14.50 36.46 -16.71
CA LYS A 416 14.80 36.53 -15.27
C LYS A 416 14.12 37.72 -14.59
N ALA A 417 13.12 38.30 -15.23
CA ALA A 417 12.41 39.46 -14.70
C ALA A 417 11.24 39.03 -13.81
N HIS A 418 11.07 39.66 -12.66
CA HIS A 418 9.89 39.43 -11.81
C HIS A 418 8.59 39.76 -12.57
N ARG A 419 7.50 39.08 -12.19
CA ARG A 419 6.18 39.32 -12.76
C ARG A 419 5.19 39.60 -11.67
N TYR A 420 4.65 40.82 -11.65
CA TYR A 420 3.67 41.25 -10.64
C TYR A 420 2.24 40.77 -10.94
N THR A 421 2.03 40.19 -12.13
CA THR A 421 0.77 39.56 -12.56
C THR A 421 1.10 38.23 -13.24
N PRO A 422 0.17 37.25 -13.25
CA PRO A 422 0.35 35.97 -13.94
C PRO A 422 0.79 36.12 -15.40
N VAL A 423 1.84 35.38 -15.78
CA VAL A 423 2.29 35.19 -17.17
C VAL A 423 2.23 33.72 -17.54
N GLN A 424 1.89 33.41 -18.79
CA GLN A 424 1.85 32.03 -19.27
C GLN A 424 3.28 31.49 -19.46
N VAL A 425 3.49 30.22 -19.07
CA VAL A 425 4.71 29.47 -19.35
C VAL A 425 4.57 28.80 -20.72
N GLU A 426 5.35 29.28 -21.68
CA GLU A 426 5.28 28.80 -23.06
C GLU A 426 5.83 27.36 -23.22
N GLY A 427 5.31 26.63 -24.20
CA GLY A 427 5.78 25.28 -24.55
C GLY A 427 5.27 24.13 -23.66
N LEU A 428 4.39 24.41 -22.70
CA LEU A 428 3.72 23.40 -21.87
C LEU A 428 2.23 23.30 -22.20
N THR A 429 1.79 22.09 -22.52
CA THR A 429 0.38 21.73 -22.74
C THR A 429 0.09 20.39 -22.06
N GLY A 430 -1.18 20.15 -21.70
CA GLY A 430 -1.60 18.88 -21.08
C GLY A 430 -1.02 18.66 -19.68
N ILE A 431 -0.72 19.74 -18.96
CA ILE A 431 -0.23 19.68 -17.59
C ILE A 431 -1.37 19.33 -16.64
N THR A 432 -1.09 18.41 -15.71
CA THR A 432 -2.08 17.91 -14.72
C THR A 432 -1.74 18.32 -13.30
N SER A 433 -0.47 18.63 -13.01
CA SER A 433 -0.04 19.15 -11.72
C SER A 433 1.25 19.94 -11.86
N VAL A 434 1.46 20.87 -10.93
CA VAL A 434 2.67 21.67 -10.77
C VAL A 434 3.19 21.55 -9.35
N VAL A 435 4.50 21.68 -9.19
CA VAL A 435 5.18 21.75 -7.89
C VAL A 435 6.17 22.89 -7.97
N ALA A 436 6.26 23.68 -6.91
CA ALA A 436 7.28 24.70 -6.75
C ALA A 436 7.90 24.55 -5.36
N ARG A 437 9.21 24.73 -5.27
CA ARG A 437 9.92 24.77 -3.99
C ARG A 437 11.15 25.65 -4.18
N ARG A 438 11.46 26.48 -3.17
CA ARG A 438 12.53 27.47 -3.26
C ARG A 438 12.48 28.24 -4.58
N GLU A 439 13.54 28.21 -5.39
CA GLU A 439 13.66 28.95 -6.65
C GLU A 439 13.56 28.04 -7.91
N TYR A 440 12.84 26.92 -7.83
CA TYR A 440 12.60 26.06 -8.99
C TYR A 440 11.16 25.53 -9.08
N SER A 441 10.82 25.06 -10.28
CA SER A 441 9.47 24.70 -10.68
C SER A 441 9.47 23.39 -11.44
N LEU A 442 8.41 22.60 -11.25
CA LEU A 442 8.16 21.32 -11.90
C LEU A 442 6.72 21.27 -12.41
N ALA A 443 6.51 20.56 -13.50
CA ALA A 443 5.19 20.25 -14.02
C ALA A 443 5.10 18.81 -14.51
N ARG A 444 3.98 18.16 -14.24
CA ARG A 444 3.68 16.80 -14.70
C ARG A 444 2.61 16.82 -15.77
N LYS A 445 2.94 16.27 -16.94
CA LYS A 445 1.98 16.07 -18.03
C LYS A 445 1.08 14.85 -17.78
N SER A 446 -0.06 14.80 -18.46
CA SER A 446 -0.99 13.66 -18.41
C SER A 446 -0.39 12.35 -18.92
N ASP A 447 0.68 12.41 -19.73
CA ASP A 447 1.45 11.25 -20.20
C ASP A 447 2.46 10.72 -19.16
N GLY A 448 2.52 11.34 -17.97
CA GLY A 448 3.43 10.97 -16.89
C GLY A 448 4.87 11.46 -17.08
N THR A 449 5.15 12.36 -18.03
CA THR A 449 6.45 13.03 -18.16
C THR A 449 6.57 14.23 -17.23
N ILE A 450 7.80 14.49 -16.77
CA ILE A 450 8.14 15.61 -15.88
C ILE A 450 8.93 16.68 -16.64
N TRP A 451 8.57 17.93 -16.41
CA TRP A 451 9.24 19.12 -16.93
C TRP A 451 9.68 20.00 -15.77
N ALA A 452 10.85 20.61 -15.87
CA ALA A 452 11.50 21.37 -14.80
C ALA A 452 12.07 22.68 -15.32
N TRP A 453 12.10 23.73 -14.50
CA TRP A 453 12.78 25.00 -14.80
C TRP A 453 13.10 25.79 -13.53
N GLY A 454 13.88 26.86 -13.66
CA GLY A 454 14.41 27.67 -12.55
C GLY A 454 15.84 27.30 -12.18
N GLN A 455 16.16 27.45 -10.89
CA GLN A 455 17.49 27.22 -10.32
C GLN A 455 17.93 25.76 -10.46
N ASN A 456 19.18 25.52 -10.84
CA ASN A 456 19.72 24.17 -11.05
C ASN A 456 21.16 23.94 -10.58
N TYR A 457 21.78 24.86 -9.83
CA TYR A 457 23.20 24.71 -9.47
C TYR A 457 23.52 23.44 -8.62
N LEU A 458 22.50 22.75 -8.08
CA LEU A 458 22.62 21.48 -7.35
C LEU A 458 22.04 20.27 -8.12
N GLY A 459 21.57 20.46 -9.36
CA GLY A 459 20.97 19.41 -10.18
C GLY A 459 19.51 19.09 -9.86
N GLN A 460 18.80 19.97 -9.15
CA GLN A 460 17.41 19.79 -8.74
C GLN A 460 16.42 19.70 -9.91
N LEU A 461 16.80 20.18 -11.11
CA LEU A 461 15.95 20.06 -12.29
C LEU A 461 15.97 18.66 -12.91
N GLY A 462 16.97 17.82 -12.60
CA GLY A 462 17.02 16.43 -13.11
C GLY A 462 17.32 16.30 -14.60
N ASP A 463 17.73 17.37 -15.26
CA ASP A 463 17.99 17.42 -16.72
C ASP A 463 19.40 16.93 -17.09
N GLY A 464 20.14 16.34 -16.14
CA GLY A 464 21.53 15.90 -16.31
C GLY A 464 22.54 17.05 -16.25
N THR A 465 22.12 18.28 -15.97
CA THR A 465 22.99 19.46 -15.90
C THR A 465 22.93 20.17 -14.55
N LYS A 466 23.69 21.26 -14.42
CA LYS A 466 23.63 22.20 -13.29
C LYS A 466 23.28 23.62 -13.71
N THR A 467 22.73 23.77 -14.92
CA THR A 467 22.48 25.09 -15.52
C THR A 467 21.04 25.47 -15.26
N ASP A 468 20.83 26.67 -14.72
CA ASP A 468 19.50 27.25 -14.54
C ASP A 468 18.76 27.29 -15.89
N ARG A 469 17.44 27.11 -15.84
CA ARG A 469 16.59 27.08 -17.04
C ARG A 469 15.51 28.14 -16.92
N CYS A 470 15.54 29.14 -17.80
CA CYS A 470 14.47 30.13 -17.91
C CYS A 470 13.28 29.64 -18.74
N VAL A 471 13.34 28.42 -19.28
CA VAL A 471 12.26 27.76 -20.03
C VAL A 471 12.14 26.31 -19.57
N PRO A 472 10.95 25.69 -19.61
CA PRO A 472 10.76 24.29 -19.25
C PRO A 472 11.66 23.34 -20.04
N VAL A 473 12.33 22.42 -19.33
CA VAL A 473 13.09 21.30 -19.90
C VAL A 473 12.53 19.98 -19.40
N GLN A 474 12.47 18.96 -20.25
CA GLN A 474 12.01 17.63 -19.87
C GLN A 474 13.08 16.88 -19.06
N VAL A 475 12.64 16.23 -17.97
CA VAL A 475 13.45 15.27 -17.21
C VAL A 475 13.51 13.96 -17.99
N LEU A 476 14.68 13.60 -18.50
CA LEU A 476 14.87 12.43 -19.36
C LEU A 476 14.95 11.12 -18.55
N GLY A 477 14.57 10.00 -19.17
CA GLY A 477 14.67 8.67 -18.56
C GLY A 477 13.57 8.34 -17.55
N LEU A 478 12.55 9.20 -17.42
CA LEU A 478 11.45 9.06 -16.47
C LEU A 478 10.09 9.22 -17.18
N SER A 479 9.20 8.25 -17.01
CA SER A 479 7.84 8.23 -17.59
C SER A 479 6.87 7.51 -16.65
N GLY A 480 5.55 7.64 -16.86
CA GLY A 480 4.56 6.98 -16.01
C GLY A 480 4.56 7.47 -14.55
N VAL A 481 5.01 8.71 -14.32
CA VAL A 481 4.98 9.34 -13.01
C VAL A 481 3.55 9.70 -12.64
N VAL A 482 3.14 9.36 -11.42
CA VAL A 482 1.79 9.61 -10.87
C VAL A 482 1.79 10.58 -9.70
N SER A 483 2.96 10.91 -9.13
CA SER A 483 3.12 11.98 -8.14
C SER A 483 4.57 12.49 -8.10
N VAL A 484 4.74 13.76 -7.71
CA VAL A 484 6.06 14.39 -7.54
C VAL A 484 6.04 15.23 -6.27
N SER A 485 7.13 15.20 -5.51
CA SER A 485 7.35 16.05 -4.33
C SER A 485 8.74 16.68 -4.38
N ALA A 486 8.87 17.93 -3.93
CA ALA A 486 10.09 18.73 -4.08
C ALA A 486 10.56 19.24 -2.71
N GLY A 487 11.84 18.99 -2.41
CA GLY A 487 12.54 19.54 -1.25
C GLY A 487 13.38 20.77 -1.63
N ALA A 488 14.33 21.18 -0.77
CA ALA A 488 15.10 22.41 -1.00
C ALA A 488 15.89 22.39 -2.32
N ALA A 489 16.45 21.23 -2.66
CA ALA A 489 17.23 21.04 -3.86
C ALA A 489 17.21 19.59 -4.36
N HIS A 490 16.16 18.84 -4.02
CA HIS A 490 15.98 17.45 -4.43
C HIS A 490 14.52 17.17 -4.76
N VAL A 491 14.27 16.13 -5.54
CA VAL A 491 12.92 15.77 -5.98
C VAL A 491 12.70 14.28 -5.80
N LEU A 492 11.49 13.92 -5.37
CA LEU A 492 10.95 12.57 -5.37
C LEU A 492 9.87 12.45 -6.45
N ALA A 493 9.92 11.39 -7.24
CA ALA A 493 8.89 11.03 -8.21
C ALA A 493 8.38 9.61 -7.91
N LEU A 494 7.08 9.49 -7.71
CA LEU A 494 6.38 8.22 -7.58
C LEU A 494 5.81 7.81 -8.93
N LYS A 495 6.14 6.60 -9.38
CA LYS A 495 5.60 6.01 -10.60
C LYS A 495 4.36 5.17 -10.30
N GLY A 496 3.53 4.96 -11.32
CA GLY A 496 2.29 4.17 -11.19
C GLY A 496 2.50 2.70 -10.85
N ASP A 497 3.74 2.20 -10.96
CA ASP A 497 4.17 0.86 -10.55
C ASP A 497 4.58 0.78 -9.06
N GLY A 498 4.37 1.85 -8.28
CA GLY A 498 4.71 1.91 -6.85
C GLY A 498 6.21 2.14 -6.57
N THR A 499 7.03 2.40 -7.60
CA THR A 499 8.47 2.68 -7.42
C THR A 499 8.76 4.16 -7.21
N VAL A 500 9.78 4.44 -6.39
CA VAL A 500 10.24 5.81 -6.09
C VAL A 500 11.55 6.11 -6.83
N TRP A 501 11.59 7.28 -7.44
CA TRP A 501 12.77 7.84 -8.09
C TRP A 501 13.13 9.17 -7.46
N ALA A 502 14.42 9.47 -7.34
CA ALA A 502 14.87 10.73 -6.77
C ALA A 502 16.12 11.28 -7.46
N TRP A 503 16.32 12.60 -7.38
CA TRP A 503 17.50 13.30 -7.90
C TRP A 503 17.74 14.63 -7.19
N GLY A 504 18.88 15.25 -7.47
CA GLY A 504 19.29 16.55 -6.92
C GLY A 504 20.36 16.45 -5.82
N LEU A 505 20.35 17.41 -4.91
CA LEU A 505 21.27 17.50 -3.78
C LEU A 505 21.12 16.30 -2.86
N ASN A 506 22.24 15.64 -2.53
CA ASN A 506 22.25 14.48 -1.66
C ASN A 506 23.32 14.56 -0.55
N LYS A 507 23.57 15.77 -0.01
CA LYS A 507 24.61 15.97 1.02
C LYS A 507 24.27 15.36 2.37
N ASN A 508 22.97 15.25 2.69
CA ASN A 508 22.45 14.71 3.93
C ASN A 508 21.75 13.37 3.73
N GLY A 509 21.86 12.77 2.53
CA GLY A 509 21.18 11.53 2.21
C GLY A 509 19.75 11.67 1.71
N GLN A 510 19.22 12.89 1.51
CA GLN A 510 17.81 13.15 1.15
C GLN A 510 17.32 12.52 -0.17
N VAL A 511 18.22 12.10 -1.06
CA VAL A 511 17.88 11.34 -2.27
C VAL A 511 17.71 9.83 -1.97
N GLY A 512 18.26 9.34 -0.86
CA GLY A 512 18.10 7.96 -0.39
C GLY A 512 19.04 6.96 -1.07
N VAL A 513 20.18 7.44 -1.57
CA VAL A 513 21.26 6.64 -2.17
C VAL A 513 22.63 7.16 -1.74
N ALA A 514 23.69 6.38 -1.91
CA ALA A 514 25.04 6.73 -1.45
C ALA A 514 25.77 7.83 -2.27
N SER A 515 25.20 8.33 -3.38
CA SER A 515 25.86 9.33 -4.24
C SER A 515 24.88 10.35 -4.81
N SER A 516 25.36 11.53 -5.20
CA SER A 516 24.52 12.56 -5.85
C SER A 516 24.30 12.22 -7.32
N SER A 517 23.09 12.48 -7.84
CA SER A 517 22.78 12.39 -9.28
C SER A 517 22.02 13.61 -9.76
N TYR A 518 22.42 14.09 -10.94
CA TYR A 518 21.78 15.22 -11.63
C TYR A 518 20.65 14.77 -12.57
N GLY A 519 20.32 13.48 -12.55
CA GLY A 519 19.16 12.89 -13.23
C GLY A 519 18.47 11.84 -12.35
N PRO A 520 17.26 11.38 -12.73
CA PRO A 520 16.47 10.47 -11.92
C PRO A 520 17.18 9.15 -11.60
N LEU A 521 17.22 8.78 -10.32
CA LEU A 521 17.68 7.47 -9.85
C LEU A 521 16.56 6.71 -9.16
N ARG A 522 16.42 5.42 -9.47
CA ARG A 522 15.48 4.54 -8.76
C ARG A 522 16.03 4.20 -7.38
N LEU A 523 15.21 4.37 -6.33
CA LEU A 523 15.52 3.87 -4.99
C LEU A 523 15.27 2.36 -4.96
N GLN A 524 16.32 1.58 -4.74
CA GLN A 524 16.22 0.12 -4.66
C GLN A 524 15.49 -0.29 -3.37
N GLY A 525 14.60 -1.27 -3.45
CA GLY A 525 13.80 -1.75 -2.31
C GLY A 525 12.59 -0.88 -1.93
N MET A 526 12.43 0.30 -2.53
CA MET A 526 11.26 1.16 -2.37
C MET A 526 10.20 0.85 -3.45
N THR A 527 9.48 -0.25 -3.23
CA THR A 527 8.29 -0.68 -3.99
C THR A 527 7.02 -0.51 -3.17
N ASP A 528 5.86 -0.63 -3.79
CA ASP A 528 4.56 -0.59 -3.13
C ASP A 528 4.31 0.73 -2.37
N VAL A 529 4.92 1.81 -2.84
CA VAL A 529 4.77 3.16 -2.28
C VAL A 529 3.49 3.78 -2.85
N GLU A 530 2.63 4.28 -1.96
CA GLU A 530 1.39 4.96 -2.32
C GLU A 530 1.54 6.49 -2.32
N GLU A 531 2.48 7.01 -1.52
CA GLU A 531 2.72 8.44 -1.39
C GLU A 531 4.19 8.74 -1.07
N VAL A 532 4.69 9.86 -1.59
CA VAL A 532 6.02 10.40 -1.29
C VAL A 532 5.89 11.87 -0.87
N ALA A 533 6.71 12.27 0.10
CA ALA A 533 6.82 13.66 0.54
C ALA A 533 8.29 14.03 0.73
N ALA A 534 8.70 15.16 0.15
CA ALA A 534 10.01 15.74 0.36
C ALA A 534 9.91 16.90 1.36
N GLY A 535 10.64 16.79 2.46
CA GLY A 535 10.97 17.94 3.32
C GLY A 535 12.12 18.74 2.72
N GLU A 536 12.60 19.76 3.43
CA GLU A 536 13.70 20.56 2.89
C GLU A 536 14.98 19.75 2.66
N ARG A 537 15.34 18.89 3.62
CA ARG A 537 16.56 18.07 3.59
C ARG A 537 16.33 16.61 4.01
N PHE A 538 15.07 16.18 4.00
CA PHE A 538 14.68 14.80 4.26
C PHE A 538 13.55 14.40 3.31
N SER A 539 13.26 13.11 3.28
CA SER A 539 12.28 12.49 2.41
C SER A 539 11.51 11.42 3.16
N LEU A 540 10.26 11.23 2.76
CA LEU A 540 9.31 10.30 3.35
C LEU A 540 8.60 9.48 2.27
N ALA A 541 8.25 8.25 2.61
CA ALA A 541 7.39 7.39 1.80
C ALA A 541 6.38 6.65 2.67
N LEU A 542 5.13 6.58 2.21
CA LEU A 542 4.08 5.73 2.77
C LEU A 542 3.90 4.52 1.85
N LYS A 543 4.09 3.32 2.40
CA LYS A 543 3.85 2.06 1.68
C LYS A 543 2.41 1.59 1.87
N SER A 544 1.95 0.73 0.96
CA SER A 544 0.59 0.16 0.96
C SER A 544 0.27 -0.69 2.20
N ASP A 545 1.29 -1.23 2.87
CA ASP A 545 1.18 -1.91 4.15
C ASP A 545 0.96 -0.96 5.35
N GLY A 546 0.96 0.35 5.10
CA GLY A 546 0.79 1.41 6.10
C GLY A 546 2.07 1.78 6.85
N THR A 547 3.23 1.22 6.46
CA THR A 547 4.52 1.61 7.04
C THR A 547 4.98 2.95 6.48
N VAL A 548 5.56 3.77 7.35
CA VAL A 548 6.21 5.03 6.97
C VAL A 548 7.71 4.82 7.00
N TRP A 549 8.36 5.30 5.96
CA TRP A 549 9.81 5.26 5.79
C TRP A 549 10.35 6.68 5.63
N ALA A 550 11.54 6.92 6.17
CA ALA A 550 12.17 8.24 6.20
C ALA A 550 13.68 8.16 5.94
N TRP A 551 14.25 9.20 5.34
CA TRP A 551 15.69 9.34 5.11
C TRP A 551 16.09 10.81 4.91
N GLY A 552 17.37 11.15 5.04
CA GLY A 552 17.89 12.52 5.01
C GLY A 552 18.31 13.06 6.39
N GLU A 553 18.36 14.39 6.51
CA GLU A 553 18.79 15.12 7.73
C GLU A 553 17.75 15.02 8.86
N ASN A 554 18.21 14.73 10.09
CA ASN A 554 17.45 14.78 11.34
C ASN A 554 16.11 13.98 11.33
N TYR A 555 16.14 12.73 10.87
CA TYR A 555 15.02 11.82 11.09
C TYR A 555 14.99 11.36 12.56
N ALA A 556 13.83 11.49 13.20
CA ALA A 556 13.63 11.07 14.58
C ALA A 556 13.58 9.55 14.70
N ASP A 557 14.60 8.94 15.32
CA ASP A 557 14.52 7.59 15.87
C ASP A 557 13.84 7.66 17.25
N PRO A 558 12.61 7.13 17.43
CA PRO A 558 11.94 7.13 18.73
C PRO A 558 12.59 6.23 19.80
N LEU A 559 13.63 5.46 19.45
CA LEU A 559 14.28 4.49 20.34
C LEU A 559 15.67 4.93 20.83
N ALA A 560 16.23 6.02 20.31
CA ALA A 560 17.52 6.54 20.74
C ALA A 560 17.38 7.97 21.28
N ASP A 561 17.71 8.17 22.55
CA ASP A 561 17.93 9.49 23.16
C ASP A 561 19.18 10.23 22.58
N GLU A 562 19.62 9.87 21.37
CA GLU A 562 20.69 10.54 20.63
C GLU A 562 20.16 10.99 19.26
N ILE A 563 20.48 12.23 18.90
CA ILE A 563 20.21 12.83 17.58
C ILE A 563 20.76 11.86 16.51
N ALA A 564 19.87 11.14 15.82
CA ALA A 564 20.27 10.19 14.79
C ALA A 564 20.86 10.96 13.58
N MET A 565 22.09 10.62 13.24
CA MET A 565 22.86 11.18 12.13
C MET A 565 22.11 11.02 10.79
N ASP A 566 22.35 11.94 9.86
CA ASP A 566 21.91 11.92 8.45
C ASP A 566 21.84 10.48 7.87
N SER A 567 20.65 10.06 7.43
CA SER A 567 20.47 8.75 6.81
C SER A 567 20.51 8.84 5.29
N PHE A 568 21.49 8.15 4.68
CA PHE A 568 21.66 8.04 3.22
C PHE A 568 20.82 6.92 2.59
N SER A 569 19.97 6.25 3.38
CA SER A 569 19.08 5.18 2.94
C SER A 569 17.73 5.26 3.67
N PRO A 570 16.61 4.83 3.05
CA PRO A 570 15.31 4.72 3.73
C PRO A 570 15.35 3.84 5.00
N VAL A 571 14.81 4.36 6.10
CA VAL A 571 14.65 3.66 7.39
C VAL A 571 13.18 3.67 7.82
N GLN A 572 12.69 2.58 8.41
CA GLN A 572 11.30 2.46 8.89
C GLN A 572 11.09 3.14 10.26
N VAL A 573 9.94 3.80 10.46
CA VAL A 573 9.53 4.42 11.75
C VAL A 573 8.77 3.44 12.68
N PRO A 574 9.04 3.38 14.00
CA PRO A 574 8.29 2.57 14.99
C PRO A 574 6.76 2.84 15.03
N LYS A 575 5.97 1.84 15.45
CA LYS A 575 4.50 1.64 15.18
C LYS A 575 3.57 1.98 16.39
N ILE A 576 2.31 2.41 16.13
CA ILE A 576 1.22 2.75 17.10
C ILE A 576 0.44 1.49 17.60
N ILE A 577 -0.27 1.59 18.75
CA ILE A 577 -1.03 0.54 19.50
C ILE A 577 -2.01 -0.27 18.64
N ASN A 578 -2.07 -1.60 18.85
CA ASN A 578 -2.80 -2.52 17.96
C ASN A 578 -3.80 -3.53 18.61
N SER A 579 -3.92 -3.65 19.95
CA SER A 579 -4.96 -4.51 20.57
C SER A 579 -5.28 -4.23 22.05
N ILE A 580 -6.46 -4.71 22.51
CA ILE A 580 -6.96 -4.75 23.90
C ILE A 580 -7.37 -6.20 24.22
N ILE A 581 -6.92 -6.75 25.34
CA ILE A 581 -7.32 -8.08 25.84
C ILE A 581 -8.02 -7.91 27.18
N ALA A 582 -9.28 -8.35 27.30
CA ALA A 582 -10.02 -8.34 28.57
C ALA A 582 -10.25 -9.78 29.05
N ALA A 583 -9.76 -10.11 30.25
CA ALA A 583 -9.91 -11.42 30.88
C ALA A 583 -10.62 -11.29 32.24
N ASP A 584 -11.62 -12.12 32.49
CA ASP A 584 -12.32 -12.25 33.78
C ASP A 584 -11.66 -13.35 34.63
N SER A 585 -11.50 -13.07 35.93
CA SER A 585 -10.96 -13.99 36.92
C SER A 585 -11.92 -15.10 37.40
N GLY A 586 -13.22 -15.07 37.06
CA GLY A 586 -14.03 -16.29 37.08
C GLY A 586 -15.53 -16.20 37.43
N ASN A 587 -16.23 -17.26 36.98
CA ASN A 587 -17.63 -17.70 37.14
C ASN A 587 -18.75 -17.00 36.31
N ASN A 588 -19.22 -17.75 35.31
CA ASN A 588 -20.15 -17.41 34.23
C ASN A 588 -21.61 -17.13 34.64
N ILE A 589 -21.87 -16.31 35.66
CA ILE A 589 -23.24 -15.85 35.98
C ILE A 589 -23.24 -14.43 36.59
N GLY A 590 -22.73 -13.44 35.85
CA GLY A 590 -22.69 -12.04 36.27
C GLY A 590 -21.61 -11.73 37.32
N LEU A 591 -20.94 -10.58 37.17
CA LEU A 591 -19.82 -10.19 38.03
C LEU A 591 -20.31 -9.90 39.46
N GLY A 592 -19.77 -10.64 40.43
CA GLY A 592 -20.05 -10.51 41.85
C GLY A 592 -19.14 -9.50 42.57
N ASN A 593 -19.47 -9.24 43.84
CA ASN A 593 -18.68 -8.37 44.69
C ASN A 593 -17.30 -9.00 45.00
N GLY A 594 -16.22 -8.32 44.62
CA GLY A 594 -14.84 -8.80 44.78
C GLY A 594 -14.21 -9.38 43.52
N ASP A 595 -14.97 -9.52 42.43
CA ASP A 595 -14.45 -10.05 41.16
C ASP A 595 -13.65 -8.99 40.40
N SER A 596 -12.70 -9.46 39.59
CA SER A 596 -11.77 -8.61 38.84
C SER A 596 -11.76 -8.89 37.35
N ILE A 597 -11.70 -7.81 36.57
CA ILE A 597 -11.46 -7.84 35.12
C ILE A 597 -10.08 -7.24 34.86
N THR A 598 -9.25 -7.98 34.14
CA THR A 598 -7.93 -7.51 33.71
C THR A 598 -8.00 -7.08 32.26
N ILE A 599 -7.56 -5.85 31.98
CA ILE A 599 -7.49 -5.27 30.63
C ILE A 599 -6.02 -4.99 30.29
N THR A 600 -5.48 -5.68 29.29
CA THR A 600 -4.09 -5.55 28.84
C THR A 600 -4.02 -4.86 27.48
N PHE A 601 -3.08 -3.93 27.33
CA PHE A 601 -2.81 -3.16 26.11
C PHE A 601 -1.51 -3.65 25.46
N SER A 602 -1.47 -3.79 24.14
CA SER A 602 -0.32 -4.42 23.47
C SER A 602 0.77 -3.46 22.98
N VAL A 603 0.70 -2.17 23.32
CA VAL A 603 1.75 -1.17 23.02
C VAL A 603 1.77 -0.09 24.11
N ASN A 604 2.95 0.53 24.30
CA ASN A 604 3.26 1.53 25.30
C ASN A 604 2.38 2.80 25.21
N ILE A 605 1.65 3.11 26.28
CA ILE A 605 1.01 4.42 26.46
C ILE A 605 1.96 5.35 27.24
N ASN A 606 2.51 6.37 26.58
CA ASN A 606 3.24 7.45 27.26
C ASN A 606 2.25 8.43 27.93
N GLN A 607 1.38 7.93 28.82
CA GLN A 607 0.49 8.72 29.68
C GLN A 607 0.77 8.38 31.15
N PRO A 608 0.80 9.36 32.09
CA PRO A 608 0.93 9.06 33.51
C PRO A 608 -0.29 8.24 34.01
N PRO A 609 -0.10 7.27 34.93
CA PRO A 609 -1.17 6.36 35.37
C PRO A 609 -2.34 7.14 35.99
N VAL A 610 -3.52 7.01 35.38
CA VAL A 610 -4.74 7.66 35.84
C VAL A 610 -5.38 6.77 36.91
N ASN A 611 -5.02 6.98 38.18
CA ASN A 611 -5.48 6.16 39.31
C ASN A 611 -6.77 6.65 39.97
N SER A 612 -7.62 7.38 39.23
CA SER A 612 -8.89 7.90 39.73
C SER A 612 -10.06 7.33 38.94
N LYS A 613 -11.13 6.93 39.65
CA LYS A 613 -12.35 6.38 39.04
C LYS A 613 -12.91 7.28 37.93
N ALA A 614 -12.96 8.59 38.16
CA ALA A 614 -13.45 9.56 37.19
C ALA A 614 -12.61 9.61 35.90
N GLY A 615 -11.30 9.36 36.00
CA GLY A 615 -10.43 9.29 34.83
C GLY A 615 -10.55 7.99 34.05
N VAL A 616 -10.85 6.87 34.75
CA VAL A 616 -11.15 5.57 34.12
C VAL A 616 -12.53 5.59 33.44
N ASP A 617 -13.56 6.16 34.09
CA ASP A 617 -14.91 6.39 33.54
C ASP A 617 -14.88 7.25 32.25
N ALA A 618 -13.95 8.22 32.18
CA ALA A 618 -13.77 9.05 30.99
C ALA A 618 -13.14 8.30 29.81
N LEU A 619 -12.35 7.26 30.11
CA LEU A 619 -11.57 6.51 29.13
C LEU A 619 -12.36 5.32 28.55
N ILE A 620 -13.23 4.69 29.33
CA ILE A 620 -13.90 3.42 28.96
C ILE A 620 -15.42 3.54 29.10
N ASN A 621 -16.13 3.29 28.00
CA ASN A 621 -17.58 3.17 27.91
C ASN A 621 -17.98 1.68 27.80
N PHE A 622 -18.71 1.19 28.79
CA PHE A 622 -19.19 -0.20 28.84
C PHE A 622 -20.49 -0.42 28.05
N GLY A 623 -20.61 0.18 26.86
CA GLY A 623 -21.75 -0.04 25.97
C GLY A 623 -23.09 0.41 26.56
N GLY A 624 -23.09 1.46 27.39
CA GLY A 624 -24.30 1.96 28.07
C GLY A 624 -24.71 1.19 29.34
N LYS A 625 -23.97 0.14 29.72
CA LYS A 625 -24.06 -0.50 31.03
C LYS A 625 -23.11 0.18 32.02
N SER A 626 -23.41 0.15 33.31
CA SER A 626 -22.62 0.79 34.37
C SER A 626 -22.25 -0.24 35.41
N PHE A 627 -20.99 -0.22 35.89
CA PHE A 627 -20.57 -0.98 37.09
C PHE A 627 -21.12 -0.40 38.41
N GLY A 628 -22.14 0.45 38.33
CA GLY A 628 -22.65 1.19 39.47
C GLY A 628 -21.60 2.14 40.07
N THR A 629 -21.84 2.59 41.30
CA THR A 629 -20.95 3.53 41.99
C THR A 629 -19.70 2.87 42.58
N ASN A 630 -19.62 1.55 42.59
CA ASN A 630 -18.70 0.82 43.46
C ASN A 630 -17.76 -0.08 42.62
N TYR A 631 -16.74 0.52 41.99
CA TYR A 631 -15.64 -0.22 41.39
C TYR A 631 -14.37 0.62 41.48
N SER A 632 -13.21 -0.01 41.46
CA SER A 632 -11.90 0.66 41.45
C SER A 632 -11.08 0.20 40.25
N GLY A 633 -10.43 1.13 39.57
CA GLY A 633 -9.47 0.84 38.51
C GLY A 633 -8.06 1.19 38.97
N THR A 634 -7.12 0.25 38.82
CA THR A 634 -5.71 0.46 39.17
C THR A 634 -4.84 0.02 38.01
N TRP A 635 -3.96 0.90 37.56
CA TRP A 635 -2.91 0.55 36.62
C TRP A 635 -1.84 -0.25 37.34
N THR A 636 -1.58 -1.48 36.88
CA THR A 636 -0.51 -2.32 37.45
C THR A 636 0.83 -2.03 36.79
N ASP A 637 0.82 -1.58 35.54
CA ASP A 637 1.97 -1.11 34.78
C ASP A 637 1.53 -0.14 33.67
N ALA A 638 2.46 0.28 32.82
CA ALA A 638 2.20 1.19 31.70
C ALA A 638 1.16 0.64 30.72
N ASN A 639 0.93 -0.68 30.66
CA ASN A 639 0.15 -1.35 29.63
C ASN A 639 -0.94 -2.26 30.21
N THR A 640 -1.27 -2.16 31.50
CA THR A 640 -2.25 -3.05 32.14
C THR A 640 -3.11 -2.30 33.14
N LEU A 641 -4.42 -2.30 32.90
CA LEU A 641 -5.44 -1.74 33.77
C LEU A 641 -6.28 -2.86 34.39
N VAL A 642 -6.31 -2.93 35.72
CA VAL A 642 -7.14 -3.88 36.47
C VAL A 642 -8.35 -3.16 37.04
N LEU A 643 -9.55 -3.67 36.74
CA LEU A 643 -10.81 -3.19 37.29
C LEU A 643 -11.32 -4.19 38.34
N THR A 644 -11.61 -3.72 39.54
CA THR A 644 -12.15 -4.53 40.65
C THR A 644 -13.53 -4.01 41.05
N VAL A 645 -14.51 -4.89 41.11
CA VAL A 645 -15.89 -4.55 41.49
C VAL A 645 -16.05 -4.60 43.00
N GLY A 646 -16.53 -3.53 43.62
CA GLY A 646 -16.91 -3.52 45.04
C GLY A 646 -18.43 -3.37 45.16
N ASN A 647 -19.14 -4.05 46.05
CA ASN A 647 -20.57 -3.85 46.32
C ASN A 647 -21.48 -3.52 45.10
N ALA A 648 -21.30 -4.18 43.96
CA ALA A 648 -22.19 -4.00 42.80
C ALA A 648 -23.40 -4.91 42.96
N THR A 649 -24.58 -4.31 43.11
CA THR A 649 -25.85 -5.00 42.96
C THR A 649 -26.36 -4.66 41.55
N GLY A 650 -25.96 -5.45 40.55
CA GLY A 650 -26.55 -5.40 39.20
C GLY A 650 -25.65 -5.08 38.00
N ALA A 651 -24.37 -5.46 37.98
CA ALA A 651 -23.54 -5.35 36.77
C ALA A 651 -23.77 -6.55 35.83
N ASP A 652 -24.79 -6.48 34.97
CA ASP A 652 -25.10 -7.50 33.96
C ASP A 652 -24.21 -7.36 32.71
N LEU A 653 -22.89 -7.61 32.83
CA LEU A 653 -22.05 -7.85 31.66
C LEU A 653 -22.10 -9.34 31.30
N ALA A 654 -22.59 -9.66 30.09
CA ALA A 654 -22.74 -10.99 29.54
C ALA A 654 -21.75 -11.25 28.40
N VAL A 655 -21.48 -12.52 28.10
CA VAL A 655 -20.69 -12.93 26.93
C VAL A 655 -21.31 -12.33 25.66
N GLY A 656 -20.49 -11.64 24.85
CA GLY A 656 -20.95 -10.88 23.68
C GLY A 656 -21.26 -9.40 23.93
N ASP A 657 -21.20 -8.92 25.19
CA ASP A 657 -21.28 -7.49 25.47
C ASP A 657 -20.02 -6.76 24.97
N THR A 658 -20.20 -5.50 24.58
CA THR A 658 -19.18 -4.69 23.92
C THR A 658 -18.58 -3.65 24.88
N ILE A 659 -17.29 -3.73 25.14
CA ILE A 659 -16.52 -2.69 25.85
C ILE A 659 -15.98 -1.73 24.80
N THR A 660 -16.20 -0.44 25.01
CA THR A 660 -15.77 0.60 24.08
C THR A 660 -14.80 1.54 24.77
N ILE A 661 -13.56 1.67 24.31
CA ILE A 661 -12.65 2.72 24.78
C ILE A 661 -12.93 4.00 23.98
N ASN A 662 -13.21 5.09 24.69
CA ASN A 662 -13.37 6.42 24.11
C ASN A 662 -11.98 7.04 23.89
N ALA A 663 -11.23 6.50 22.95
CA ALA A 663 -9.94 7.08 22.57
C ALA A 663 -10.17 8.22 21.56
N GLY A 664 -9.91 9.45 21.98
CA GLY A 664 -9.38 10.41 21.01
C GLY A 664 -7.94 9.99 20.75
N VAL A 665 -7.64 9.45 19.56
CA VAL A 665 -6.32 9.10 18.95
C VAL A 665 -6.22 7.65 18.44
N ASP A 666 -5.57 7.55 17.26
CA ASP A 666 -5.15 6.45 16.37
C ASP A 666 -5.23 4.98 16.80
N LEU A 667 -5.60 4.11 15.84
CA LEU A 667 -5.25 2.67 15.79
C LEU A 667 -5.23 2.11 14.36
N LYS A 668 -4.27 1.20 14.06
CA LYS A 668 -4.36 0.21 12.96
C LYS A 668 -3.65 -1.13 13.26
N THR A 669 -4.44 -2.08 13.77
CA THR A 669 -4.54 -3.54 13.48
C THR A 669 -3.30 -4.47 13.53
N ALA A 670 -3.39 -5.48 14.42
CA ALA A 670 -3.25 -6.93 14.16
C ALA A 670 -3.80 -7.66 15.42
N GLY A 671 -4.91 -8.41 15.40
CA GLY A 671 -5.10 -9.76 14.86
C GLY A 671 -5.68 -10.61 16.02
N GLY A 672 -6.95 -11.03 15.93
CA GLY A 672 -7.60 -11.92 16.90
C GLY A 672 -8.79 -11.37 17.72
N ILE A 673 -9.80 -10.78 17.06
CA ILE A 673 -11.26 -10.68 17.35
C ILE A 673 -11.82 -9.82 16.20
N SER A 674 -13.02 -10.10 15.70
CA SER A 674 -13.71 -9.25 14.71
C SER A 674 -14.22 -7.96 15.35
N TYR A 675 -13.83 -6.81 14.80
CA TYR A 675 -14.21 -5.48 15.28
C TYR A 675 -14.95 -4.68 14.19
N THR A 676 -15.87 -3.82 14.61
CA THR A 676 -16.53 -2.84 13.72
C THR A 676 -16.06 -1.44 14.11
N ARG A 677 -15.21 -0.84 13.29
CA ARG A 677 -14.81 0.56 13.46
C ARG A 677 -15.99 1.46 13.08
N THR A 678 -16.50 2.22 14.04
CA THR A 678 -17.36 3.37 13.74
C THR A 678 -16.51 4.63 13.64
N SER A 679 -16.97 5.63 12.90
CA SER A 679 -16.24 6.83 12.48
C SER A 679 -15.79 7.80 13.59
N SER A 680 -15.80 7.39 14.86
CA SER A 680 -15.65 8.24 16.05
C SER A 680 -14.43 7.97 16.94
N GLY A 681 -13.45 7.15 16.53
CA GLY A 681 -12.24 6.87 17.36
C GLY A 681 -12.45 5.88 18.50
N THR A 682 -13.64 5.27 18.59
CA THR A 682 -13.99 4.31 19.63
C THR A 682 -13.49 2.90 19.31
N ILE A 683 -12.83 2.25 20.28
CA ILE A 683 -12.29 0.89 20.17
C ILE A 683 -13.25 -0.06 20.88
N SER A 684 -14.01 -0.86 20.14
CA SER A 684 -14.98 -1.81 20.68
C SER A 684 -14.47 -3.25 20.66
N GLY A 685 -14.47 -3.94 21.80
CA GLY A 685 -14.19 -5.38 21.90
C GLY A 685 -15.36 -6.13 22.56
N THR A 686 -15.62 -7.36 22.13
CA THR A 686 -16.63 -8.23 22.74
C THR A 686 -16.01 -9.20 23.75
N PHE A 687 -16.71 -9.46 24.86
CA PHE A 687 -16.31 -10.54 25.78
C PHE A 687 -16.33 -11.88 25.02
N GLY A 688 -15.15 -12.45 24.80
CA GLY A 688 -14.96 -13.76 24.17
C GLY A 688 -15.41 -14.91 25.06
N LYS A 689 -15.66 -16.07 24.46
CA LYS A 689 -15.93 -17.31 25.18
C LYS A 689 -14.64 -17.76 25.87
N ALA A 690 -14.61 -17.71 27.19
CA ALA A 690 -13.41 -17.95 27.97
C ALA A 690 -12.71 -19.28 27.59
N GLY A 691 -11.38 -19.22 27.44
CA GLY A 691 -10.49 -20.38 27.32
C GLY A 691 -10.04 -20.75 25.90
N VAL A 692 -10.71 -20.29 24.83
CA VAL A 692 -10.39 -20.74 23.44
C VAL A 692 -9.09 -20.10 22.91
N VAL A 693 -8.15 -20.94 22.44
CA VAL A 693 -6.88 -20.58 21.81
C VAL A 693 -7.13 -19.95 20.45
N HIS A 694 -6.42 -18.85 20.18
CA HIS A 694 -6.49 -18.16 18.91
C HIS A 694 -5.41 -18.66 17.93
N PHE A 695 -5.85 -19.11 16.75
CA PHE A 695 -5.00 -19.44 15.63
C PHE A 695 -5.15 -18.38 14.53
N THR A 696 -4.04 -17.88 14.01
CA THR A 696 -4.03 -16.90 12.90
C THR A 696 -4.01 -17.57 11.53
N ASP A 697 -3.71 -18.87 11.49
CA ASP A 697 -3.71 -19.72 10.33
C ASP A 697 -4.82 -20.76 10.49
N THR A 698 -5.86 -20.67 9.67
CA THR A 698 -7.05 -21.53 9.77
C THR A 698 -6.73 -22.99 9.42
N THR A 699 -5.70 -23.23 8.61
CA THR A 699 -5.25 -24.59 8.29
C THR A 699 -4.56 -25.22 9.48
N LEU A 700 -3.73 -24.44 10.19
CA LEU A 700 -3.14 -24.88 11.46
C LEU A 700 -4.21 -25.16 12.51
N GLU A 701 -5.21 -24.29 12.65
CA GLU A 701 -6.34 -24.50 13.56
C GLU A 701 -7.08 -25.80 13.24
N ALA A 702 -7.35 -26.05 11.95
CA ALA A 702 -8.01 -27.27 11.50
C ALA A 702 -7.16 -28.51 11.80
N ALA A 703 -5.83 -28.44 11.58
CA ALA A 703 -4.92 -29.54 11.87
C ALA A 703 -4.85 -29.85 13.38
N VAL A 704 -4.80 -28.81 14.21
CA VAL A 704 -4.81 -28.95 15.68
C VAL A 704 -6.16 -29.46 16.18
N GLY A 705 -7.27 -28.91 15.66
CA GLY A 705 -8.62 -29.39 15.95
C GLY A 705 -8.82 -30.84 15.57
N ALA A 706 -8.31 -31.26 14.41
CA ALA A 706 -8.33 -32.66 14.00
C ALA A 706 -7.49 -33.55 14.93
N ALA A 707 -6.29 -33.10 15.34
CA ALA A 707 -5.43 -33.84 16.25
C ALA A 707 -6.02 -33.99 17.65
N LEU A 708 -6.74 -32.98 18.14
CA LEU A 708 -7.41 -32.99 19.44
C LEU A 708 -8.84 -33.56 19.40
N ASN A 709 -9.38 -33.78 18.19
CA ASN A 709 -10.79 -34.11 17.96
C ASN A 709 -11.76 -33.05 18.52
N ILE A 710 -11.45 -31.78 18.27
CA ILE A 710 -12.22 -30.62 18.70
C ILE A 710 -12.55 -29.74 17.48
N PRO A 711 -13.80 -29.30 17.30
CA PRO A 711 -14.14 -28.42 16.18
C PRO A 711 -13.40 -27.09 16.22
N VAL A 712 -13.01 -26.60 15.04
CA VAL A 712 -12.46 -25.24 14.82
C VAL A 712 -13.32 -24.20 15.54
N GLY A 713 -12.67 -23.24 16.20
CA GLY A 713 -13.29 -22.21 17.03
C GLY A 713 -13.65 -22.63 18.46
N ASN A 714 -13.32 -23.86 18.89
CA ASN A 714 -13.60 -24.35 20.26
C ASN A 714 -12.38 -24.92 21.01
N ILE A 715 -11.18 -24.88 20.43
CA ILE A 715 -9.96 -25.44 21.03
C ILE A 715 -9.51 -24.52 22.17
N THR A 716 -9.42 -24.98 23.42
CA THR A 716 -8.95 -24.18 24.56
C THR A 716 -7.50 -24.43 24.94
N GLU A 717 -6.92 -23.55 25.76
CA GLU A 717 -5.57 -23.74 26.31
C GLU A 717 -5.45 -25.06 27.08
N THR A 718 -6.53 -25.48 27.75
CA THR A 718 -6.55 -26.76 28.47
C THR A 718 -6.47 -27.95 27.52
N GLU A 719 -7.17 -27.90 26.38
CA GLU A 719 -7.08 -28.99 25.41
C GLU A 719 -5.76 -28.97 24.64
N MET A 720 -5.14 -27.80 24.45
CA MET A 720 -3.78 -27.70 23.89
C MET A 720 -2.72 -28.43 24.71
N LEU A 721 -2.89 -28.52 26.03
CA LEU A 721 -2.02 -29.35 26.88
C LEU A 721 -2.11 -30.84 26.55
N GLY A 722 -3.19 -31.29 25.90
CA GLY A 722 -3.36 -32.66 25.42
C GLY A 722 -2.62 -32.96 24.10
N LEU A 723 -2.14 -31.92 23.39
CA LEU A 723 -1.45 -32.08 22.11
C LEU A 723 0.01 -32.52 22.33
N THR A 724 0.30 -33.80 22.10
CA THR A 724 1.65 -34.37 22.24
C THR A 724 2.35 -34.63 20.92
N SER A 725 1.60 -34.76 19.82
CA SER A 725 2.11 -34.90 18.46
C SER A 725 1.19 -34.20 17.48
N LEU A 726 1.78 -33.45 16.55
CA LEU A 726 1.04 -32.79 15.46
C LEU A 726 1.71 -33.09 14.12
N ASN A 727 0.96 -33.70 13.22
CA ASN A 727 1.34 -33.83 11.82
C ASN A 727 0.45 -32.91 10.98
N ALA A 728 1.04 -31.80 10.55
CA ALA A 728 0.40 -30.77 9.74
C ALA A 728 1.25 -30.49 8.49
N SER A 729 1.78 -31.55 7.85
CA SER A 729 2.52 -31.39 6.60
C SER A 729 1.60 -30.95 5.46
N GLY A 730 2.11 -30.10 4.58
CA GLY A 730 1.39 -29.62 3.40
C GLY A 730 1.17 -30.70 2.32
N GLU A 731 1.58 -31.95 2.55
CA GLU A 731 1.20 -33.10 1.73
C GLU A 731 -0.23 -33.58 2.02
N PHE A 732 -0.78 -33.27 3.21
CA PHE A 732 -2.16 -33.58 3.61
C PHE A 732 -3.12 -32.39 3.40
N VAL A 733 -2.63 -31.29 2.84
CA VAL A 733 -3.34 -30.02 2.66
C VAL A 733 -3.36 -29.69 1.15
N MET A 734 -4.49 -29.23 0.62
CA MET A 734 -4.57 -28.80 -0.79
C MET A 734 -3.53 -27.70 -1.06
N TYR A 735 -2.93 -27.66 -2.27
CA TYR A 735 -1.77 -26.82 -2.59
C TYR A 735 -1.91 -25.30 -2.27
N SER A 736 -3.14 -24.77 -2.17
CA SER A 736 -3.43 -23.36 -1.84
C SER A 736 -3.42 -23.03 -0.33
N ASP A 737 -3.51 -24.03 0.56
CA ASP A 737 -3.86 -23.81 1.97
C ASP A 737 -2.68 -24.13 2.92
N LYS A 738 -1.45 -24.18 2.40
CA LYS A 738 -0.24 -24.45 3.19
C LYS A 738 -0.07 -23.50 4.36
N ILE A 739 0.34 -24.04 5.50
CA ILE A 739 0.53 -23.31 6.76
C ILE A 739 1.63 -22.26 6.57
N LYS A 740 1.37 -21.03 7.03
CA LYS A 740 2.32 -19.91 6.99
C LYS A 740 2.63 -19.39 8.39
N ASN A 741 1.67 -19.44 9.31
CA ASN A 741 1.78 -18.87 10.65
C ASN A 741 1.55 -19.94 11.72
N LEU A 742 2.39 -19.94 12.76
CA LEU A 742 2.38 -20.91 13.85
C LEU A 742 1.70 -20.43 15.14
N THR A 743 1.13 -19.22 15.17
CA THR A 743 0.42 -18.68 16.35
C THR A 743 -0.70 -19.62 16.80
N GLY A 744 -0.76 -19.83 18.11
CA GLY A 744 -1.64 -20.78 18.78
C GLY A 744 -0.88 -22.02 19.25
N LEU A 745 0.23 -22.40 18.60
CA LEU A 745 1.02 -23.57 19.02
C LEU A 745 1.78 -23.34 20.33
N GLU A 746 2.07 -22.10 20.73
CA GLU A 746 2.76 -21.78 21.99
C GLU A 746 2.07 -22.38 23.24
N TYR A 747 0.77 -22.67 23.16
CA TYR A 747 -0.03 -23.27 24.22
C TYR A 747 0.11 -24.81 24.29
N ALA A 748 0.70 -25.45 23.29
CA ALA A 748 0.94 -26.90 23.26
C ALA A 748 2.22 -27.27 24.02
N ALA A 749 2.28 -26.93 25.31
CA ALA A 749 3.48 -27.09 26.14
C ALA A 749 3.99 -28.56 26.24
N ASN A 750 3.12 -29.55 26.01
CA ASN A 750 3.44 -30.97 26.04
C ASN A 750 3.78 -31.56 24.66
N LEU A 751 3.89 -30.74 23.62
CA LEU A 751 4.18 -31.19 22.27
C LEU A 751 5.61 -31.77 22.18
N GLN A 752 5.71 -33.02 21.75
CA GLN A 752 6.97 -33.77 21.61
C GLN A 752 7.36 -33.97 20.15
N SER A 753 6.39 -34.01 19.24
CA SER A 753 6.62 -34.24 17.81
C SER A 753 5.84 -33.25 16.97
N LEU A 754 6.53 -32.53 16.09
CA LEU A 754 5.93 -31.57 15.17
C LEU A 754 6.42 -31.80 13.74
N ASN A 755 5.49 -32.07 12.82
CA ASN A 755 5.77 -32.18 11.39
C ASN A 755 5.00 -31.11 10.62
N LEU A 756 5.73 -30.18 10.02
CA LEU A 756 5.26 -29.07 9.20
C LEU A 756 5.91 -29.10 7.80
N THR A 757 6.32 -30.28 7.33
CA THR A 757 6.95 -30.44 6.01
C THR A 757 6.08 -29.90 4.88
N ASN A 758 6.69 -29.35 3.83
CA ASN A 758 6.01 -28.93 2.60
C ASN A 758 4.96 -27.83 2.80
N ASN A 759 5.22 -26.90 3.74
CA ASN A 759 4.37 -25.73 3.99
C ASN A 759 5.06 -24.44 3.48
N ASN A 760 4.53 -23.27 3.86
CA ASN A 760 5.07 -21.95 3.51
C ASN A 760 5.49 -21.17 4.78
N VAL A 761 6.01 -21.87 5.79
CA VAL A 761 6.45 -21.27 7.05
C VAL A 761 7.78 -20.55 6.84
N SER A 762 7.88 -19.30 7.28
CA SER A 762 9.14 -18.52 7.30
C SER A 762 9.54 -18.08 8.70
N ASP A 763 8.57 -17.82 9.58
CA ASP A 763 8.77 -17.44 10.98
C ASP A 763 8.46 -18.62 11.91
N ILE A 764 9.46 -19.02 12.69
CA ILE A 764 9.37 -20.12 13.66
C ILE A 764 9.55 -19.65 15.11
N GLY A 765 9.42 -18.35 15.39
CA GLY A 765 9.64 -17.77 16.73
C GLY A 765 8.82 -18.44 17.85
N VAL A 766 7.60 -18.88 17.53
CA VAL A 766 6.69 -19.61 18.44
C VAL A 766 7.33 -20.88 19.01
N LEU A 767 8.19 -21.56 18.24
CA LEU A 767 8.79 -22.83 18.67
C LEU A 767 9.69 -22.70 19.90
N SER A 768 10.20 -21.50 20.19
CA SER A 768 11.00 -21.22 21.39
C SER A 768 10.28 -21.54 22.71
N LYS A 769 8.94 -21.64 22.69
CA LYS A 769 8.11 -22.00 23.84
C LYS A 769 7.89 -23.51 24.01
N LEU A 770 8.23 -24.32 23.01
CA LEU A 770 7.91 -25.75 22.95
C LEU A 770 9.10 -26.60 23.43
N THR A 771 9.50 -26.41 24.69
CA THR A 771 10.72 -26.99 25.25
C THR A 771 10.72 -28.51 25.36
N ASN A 772 9.57 -29.17 25.21
CA ASN A 772 9.42 -30.63 25.24
C ASN A 772 9.58 -31.30 23.87
N LEU A 773 9.81 -30.53 22.79
CA LEU A 773 10.01 -31.08 21.46
C LEU A 773 11.22 -32.02 21.41
N GLN A 774 11.02 -33.20 20.85
CA GLN A 774 12.01 -34.24 20.60
C GLN A 774 12.23 -34.45 19.10
N THR A 775 11.16 -34.33 18.31
CA THR A 775 11.19 -34.49 16.84
C THR A 775 10.58 -33.26 16.17
N LEU A 776 11.35 -32.64 15.27
CA LEU A 776 10.93 -31.46 14.53
C LEU A 776 11.23 -31.63 13.04
N ASN A 777 10.20 -31.58 12.20
CA ASN A 777 10.36 -31.59 10.75
C ASN A 777 9.75 -30.32 10.13
N LEU A 778 10.63 -29.48 9.59
CA LEU A 778 10.34 -28.20 8.95
C LEU A 778 10.84 -28.18 7.49
N SER A 779 11.05 -29.36 6.89
CA SER A 779 11.58 -29.42 5.53
C SER A 779 10.63 -28.85 4.49
N SER A 780 11.17 -28.33 3.39
CA SER A 780 10.41 -27.74 2.28
C SER A 780 9.51 -26.59 2.74
N ASN A 781 10.13 -25.56 3.32
CA ASN A 781 9.51 -24.32 3.80
C ASN A 781 10.32 -23.10 3.30
N GLN A 782 10.11 -21.91 3.89
CA GLN A 782 10.77 -20.66 3.51
C GLN A 782 11.63 -20.08 4.66
N ILE A 783 12.24 -20.96 5.46
CA ILE A 783 12.95 -20.57 6.69
C ILE A 783 14.37 -20.13 6.35
N SER A 784 14.78 -18.96 6.86
CA SER A 784 16.17 -18.48 6.81
C SER A 784 16.78 -18.24 8.19
N ASP A 785 15.95 -17.92 9.20
CA ASP A 785 16.37 -17.70 10.59
C ASP A 785 15.90 -18.85 11.49
N ILE A 786 16.85 -19.51 12.15
CA ILE A 786 16.59 -20.63 13.06
C ILE A 786 16.89 -20.32 14.54
N ARG A 787 17.09 -19.05 14.91
CA ARG A 787 17.42 -18.65 16.30
C ARG A 787 16.40 -19.13 17.33
N ALA A 788 15.14 -19.30 16.94
CA ALA A 788 14.07 -19.82 17.80
C ALA A 788 14.34 -21.24 18.34
N LEU A 789 15.22 -22.01 17.69
CA LEU A 789 15.61 -23.35 18.14
C LEU A 789 16.62 -23.31 19.30
N THR A 790 17.21 -22.15 19.57
CA THR A 790 18.18 -21.98 20.67
C THR A 790 17.53 -22.38 22.00
N GLY A 791 18.13 -23.35 22.69
CA GLY A 791 17.66 -23.81 24.00
C GLY A 791 16.59 -24.92 23.97
N LEU A 792 16.16 -25.41 22.80
CA LEU A 792 15.28 -26.59 22.70
C LEU A 792 16.06 -27.90 22.89
N THR A 793 16.72 -28.05 24.03
CA THR A 793 17.74 -29.07 24.29
C THR A 793 17.23 -30.52 24.28
N ASN A 794 15.91 -30.74 24.28
CA ASN A 794 15.31 -32.08 24.20
C ASN A 794 15.23 -32.64 22.77
N LEU A 795 15.53 -31.83 21.76
CA LEU A 795 15.50 -32.26 20.36
C LEU A 795 16.51 -33.38 20.09
N GLN A 796 16.01 -34.48 19.51
CA GLN A 796 16.76 -35.66 19.10
C GLN A 796 16.80 -35.79 17.57
N THR A 797 15.75 -35.33 16.88
CA THR A 797 15.66 -35.37 15.42
C THR A 797 15.18 -34.02 14.88
N ILE A 798 15.96 -33.44 13.95
CA ILE A 798 15.61 -32.21 13.24
C ILE A 798 15.74 -32.44 11.73
N ASN A 799 14.73 -32.04 10.97
CA ASN A 799 14.81 -31.93 9.52
C ASN A 799 14.49 -30.49 9.08
N LEU A 800 15.49 -29.83 8.51
CA LEU A 800 15.45 -28.45 8.00
C LEU A 800 15.79 -28.41 6.50
N GLY A 801 15.73 -29.54 5.80
CA GLY A 801 16.08 -29.60 4.38
C GLY A 801 15.14 -28.76 3.49
N ASN A 802 15.62 -28.31 2.33
CA ASN A 802 14.87 -27.48 1.37
C ASN A 802 14.34 -26.18 2.01
N ASN A 803 15.26 -25.35 2.52
CA ASN A 803 14.98 -24.04 3.11
C ASN A 803 16.02 -23.01 2.59
N GLN A 804 16.13 -21.84 3.23
CA GLN A 804 17.03 -20.75 2.85
C GLN A 804 18.06 -20.46 3.96
N ILE A 805 18.46 -21.48 4.72
CA ILE A 805 19.33 -21.33 5.89
C ILE A 805 20.79 -21.17 5.45
N SER A 806 21.49 -20.18 6.00
CA SER A 806 22.93 -19.99 5.80
C SER A 806 23.74 -20.01 7.10
N ASP A 807 23.10 -19.68 8.23
CA ASP A 807 23.69 -19.65 9.58
C ASP A 807 23.04 -20.72 10.45
N ILE A 808 23.86 -21.58 11.05
CA ILE A 808 23.43 -22.70 11.89
C ILE A 808 23.90 -22.61 13.34
N GLU A 809 24.40 -21.45 13.79
CA GLU A 809 24.94 -21.29 15.15
C GLU A 809 23.90 -21.59 16.24
N ALA A 810 22.62 -21.37 15.96
CA ALA A 810 21.52 -21.69 16.89
C ALA A 810 21.45 -23.18 17.28
N LEU A 811 22.06 -24.09 16.50
CA LEU A 811 22.08 -25.51 16.79
C LEU A 811 23.15 -25.91 17.81
N SER A 812 24.14 -25.05 18.10
CA SER A 812 25.35 -25.42 18.85
C SER A 812 25.12 -25.88 20.29
N GLY A 813 23.97 -25.53 20.87
CA GLY A 813 23.54 -25.98 22.20
C GLY A 813 22.71 -27.26 22.23
N LEU A 814 22.35 -27.85 21.09
CA LEU A 814 21.40 -28.98 21.00
C LEU A 814 22.09 -30.34 21.14
N THR A 815 22.84 -30.55 22.21
CA THR A 815 23.77 -31.68 22.36
C THR A 815 23.10 -33.07 22.40
N ASN A 816 21.78 -33.16 22.55
CA ASN A 816 21.03 -34.43 22.50
C ASN A 816 20.64 -34.87 21.08
N LEU A 817 20.97 -34.05 20.07
CA LEU A 817 20.60 -34.31 18.69
C LEU A 817 21.30 -35.56 18.15
N GLN A 818 20.53 -36.48 17.58
CA GLN A 818 20.98 -37.75 17.00
C GLN A 818 20.86 -37.77 15.48
N THR A 819 19.86 -37.08 14.93
CA THR A 819 19.60 -37.02 13.49
C THR A 819 19.36 -35.58 13.05
N LEU A 820 20.11 -35.12 12.05
CA LEU A 820 20.03 -33.77 11.51
C LEU A 820 20.08 -33.79 9.98
N TYR A 821 19.03 -33.24 9.34
CA TYR A 821 18.98 -32.99 7.90
C TYR A 821 18.99 -31.50 7.62
N LEU A 822 19.95 -31.04 6.81
CA LEU A 822 20.17 -29.65 6.40
C LEU A 822 20.30 -29.54 4.87
N ASP A 823 19.75 -30.50 4.15
CA ASP A 823 19.87 -30.64 2.70
C ASP A 823 19.29 -29.43 1.94
N ASN A 824 19.83 -29.08 0.77
CA ASN A 824 19.31 -28.02 -0.11
C ASN A 824 19.09 -26.68 0.65
N ASN A 825 20.16 -26.15 1.22
CA ASN A 825 20.20 -24.87 1.91
C ASN A 825 21.34 -24.00 1.33
N GLN A 826 21.73 -22.93 2.03
CA GLN A 826 22.79 -22.00 1.62
C GLN A 826 23.97 -21.99 2.61
N ILE A 827 24.21 -23.12 3.29
CA ILE A 827 25.20 -23.21 4.36
C ILE A 827 26.61 -23.20 3.79
N ILE A 828 27.47 -22.36 4.37
CA ILE A 828 28.90 -22.28 4.05
C ILE A 828 29.75 -22.75 5.23
N ASN A 829 29.38 -22.33 6.44
CA ASN A 829 30.09 -22.66 7.68
C ASN A 829 29.27 -23.64 8.54
N ILE A 830 29.94 -24.67 9.07
CA ILE A 830 29.37 -25.70 9.94
C ILE A 830 29.89 -25.69 11.39
N ASP A 831 30.52 -24.61 11.84
CA ASP A 831 31.07 -24.47 13.21
C ASP A 831 30.04 -24.73 14.32
N GLY A 832 28.77 -24.37 14.07
CA GLY A 832 27.64 -24.64 14.96
C GLY A 832 27.40 -26.13 15.25
N LEU A 833 28.00 -27.05 14.48
CA LEU A 833 27.89 -28.51 14.73
C LEU A 833 28.92 -29.03 15.72
N SER A 834 29.94 -28.25 16.08
CA SER A 834 31.13 -28.68 16.83
C SER A 834 30.88 -29.42 18.14
N ARG A 835 29.75 -29.15 18.80
CA ARG A 835 29.39 -29.71 20.11
C ARG A 835 28.35 -30.82 20.04
N LEU A 836 27.89 -31.19 18.83
CA LEU A 836 26.80 -32.15 18.63
C LEU A 836 27.30 -33.60 18.57
N THR A 837 28.05 -34.00 19.58
CA THR A 837 28.80 -35.28 19.58
C THR A 837 27.92 -36.52 19.57
N ASN A 838 26.63 -36.41 19.88
CA ASN A 838 25.66 -37.51 19.85
C ASN A 838 25.01 -37.75 18.46
N LEU A 839 25.42 -37.00 17.43
CA LEU A 839 24.90 -37.18 16.08
C LEU A 839 25.30 -38.53 15.50
N HIS A 840 24.30 -39.32 15.10
CA HIS A 840 24.45 -40.58 14.36
C HIS A 840 24.21 -40.39 12.86
N HIS A 841 23.37 -39.44 12.48
CA HIS A 841 23.02 -39.16 11.08
C HIS A 841 23.07 -37.66 10.84
N LEU A 842 23.92 -37.26 9.89
CA LEU A 842 24.03 -35.88 9.40
C LEU A 842 23.93 -35.86 7.88
N SER A 843 22.98 -35.07 7.36
CA SER A 843 22.82 -34.83 5.93
C SER A 843 22.95 -33.33 5.64
N LEU A 844 23.91 -32.99 4.76
CA LEU A 844 24.28 -31.64 4.33
C LEU A 844 24.30 -31.56 2.79
N TYR A 845 23.51 -32.42 2.13
CA TYR A 845 23.42 -32.51 0.67
C TYR A 845 23.13 -31.15 0.05
N SER A 846 23.78 -30.79 -1.06
CA SER A 846 23.46 -29.59 -1.84
C SER A 846 23.51 -28.30 -1.01
N ASN A 847 24.72 -27.96 -0.55
CA ASN A 847 25.04 -26.72 0.16
C ASN A 847 26.28 -26.05 -0.49
N LYS A 848 26.92 -25.11 0.21
CA LYS A 848 28.10 -24.38 -0.27
C LYS A 848 29.30 -24.59 0.67
N ILE A 849 29.40 -25.77 1.28
CA ILE A 849 30.42 -26.08 2.29
C ILE A 849 31.73 -26.45 1.60
N SER A 850 32.83 -25.83 2.01
CA SER A 850 34.18 -26.17 1.54
C SER A 850 35.09 -26.74 2.62
N ALA A 851 34.85 -26.39 3.89
CA ALA A 851 35.66 -26.82 5.02
C ALA A 851 34.85 -27.73 5.95
N ILE A 852 35.37 -28.92 6.23
CA ILE A 852 34.72 -29.93 7.09
C ILE A 852 35.53 -30.29 8.34
N GLY A 853 36.56 -29.50 8.67
CA GLY A 853 37.48 -29.77 9.79
C GLY A 853 36.78 -30.04 11.13
N ILE A 854 35.64 -29.38 11.39
CA ILE A 854 34.91 -29.52 12.64
C ILE A 854 34.27 -30.91 12.83
N LEU A 855 34.10 -31.67 11.75
CA LEU A 855 33.50 -33.01 11.81
C LEU A 855 34.39 -34.00 12.57
N THR A 856 35.69 -33.73 12.76
CA THR A 856 36.60 -34.62 13.51
C THR A 856 36.11 -34.96 14.92
N GLY A 857 35.33 -34.07 15.53
CA GLY A 857 34.76 -34.25 16.87
C GLY A 857 33.47 -35.08 16.93
N LEU A 858 32.84 -35.40 15.80
CA LEU A 858 31.53 -36.06 15.74
C LEU A 858 31.67 -37.58 15.58
N THR A 859 32.40 -38.21 16.50
CA THR A 859 32.88 -39.60 16.40
C THR A 859 31.77 -40.67 16.40
N ASP A 860 30.54 -40.31 16.77
CA ASP A 860 29.39 -41.22 16.77
C ASP A 860 28.62 -41.27 15.44
N LEU A 861 29.02 -40.48 14.43
CA LEU A 861 28.39 -40.48 13.11
C LEU A 861 28.47 -41.86 12.45
N ARG A 862 27.33 -42.31 11.92
CA ARG A 862 27.14 -43.55 11.16
C ARG A 862 26.74 -43.28 9.71
N ILE A 863 26.01 -42.18 9.48
CA ILE A 863 25.59 -41.74 8.15
C ILE A 863 25.98 -40.28 7.98
N LEU A 864 26.73 -40.00 6.92
CA LEU A 864 27.15 -38.66 6.55
C LEU A 864 26.91 -38.43 5.06
N ASN A 865 26.05 -37.47 4.72
CA ASN A 865 25.83 -37.04 3.35
C ASN A 865 26.37 -35.63 3.15
N LEU A 866 27.34 -35.50 2.26
CA LEU A 866 28.03 -34.26 1.89
C LEU A 866 28.01 -34.04 0.37
N GLU A 867 27.16 -34.75 -0.38
CA GLU A 867 27.13 -34.62 -1.84
C GLU A 867 26.74 -33.20 -2.27
N LYS A 868 27.18 -32.80 -3.47
CA LYS A 868 26.90 -31.47 -4.06
C LYS A 868 27.33 -30.32 -3.16
N ASN A 869 28.59 -30.33 -2.73
CA ASN A 869 29.21 -29.25 -1.97
C ASN A 869 30.46 -28.74 -2.69
N GLN A 870 31.33 -28.01 -1.98
CA GLN A 870 32.56 -27.44 -2.49
C GLN A 870 33.80 -28.01 -1.78
N ILE A 871 33.73 -29.27 -1.34
CA ILE A 871 34.75 -29.89 -0.49
C ILE A 871 35.92 -30.36 -1.35
N GLY A 872 37.14 -29.97 -0.98
CA GLY A 872 38.39 -30.43 -1.61
C GLY A 872 39.20 -31.41 -0.76
N GLU A 873 39.11 -31.28 0.57
CA GLU A 873 39.90 -32.06 1.52
C GLU A 873 38.99 -32.83 2.48
N ILE A 874 39.29 -34.11 2.68
CA ILE A 874 38.50 -35.00 3.53
C ILE A 874 39.28 -35.62 4.70
N GLU A 875 40.46 -35.09 5.04
CA GLU A 875 41.26 -35.57 6.18
C GLU A 875 40.50 -35.54 7.50
N ALA A 876 39.56 -34.60 7.67
CA ALA A 876 38.70 -34.50 8.85
C ALA A 876 37.88 -35.77 9.13
N LEU A 877 37.69 -36.65 8.13
CA LEU A 877 36.94 -37.88 8.27
C LEU A 877 37.74 -39.00 8.94
N THR A 878 39.08 -38.93 9.04
CA THR A 878 39.91 -40.09 9.42
C THR A 878 39.60 -40.68 10.79
N GLY A 879 39.02 -39.90 11.70
CA GLY A 879 38.63 -40.30 13.07
C GLY A 879 37.19 -40.78 13.23
N LEU A 880 36.37 -40.77 12.16
CA LEU A 880 34.95 -41.14 12.20
C LEU A 880 34.76 -42.65 12.05
N THR A 881 35.34 -43.43 12.96
CA THR A 881 35.49 -44.89 12.78
C THR A 881 34.17 -45.67 12.70
N LYS A 882 33.06 -45.09 13.19
CA LYS A 882 31.72 -45.70 13.19
C LYS A 882 30.93 -45.42 11.90
N LEU A 883 31.51 -44.69 10.95
CA LEU A 883 30.82 -44.29 9.72
C LEU A 883 30.58 -45.50 8.82
N GLN A 884 29.31 -45.74 8.50
CA GLN A 884 28.84 -46.86 7.68
C GLN A 884 28.46 -46.41 6.28
N ASN A 885 27.81 -45.25 6.15
CA ASN A 885 27.37 -44.69 4.86
C ASN A 885 27.94 -43.28 4.70
N LEU A 886 28.70 -43.07 3.62
CA LEU A 886 29.35 -41.80 3.32
C LEU A 886 29.06 -41.38 1.90
N TYR A 887 28.39 -40.25 1.71
CA TYR A 887 28.06 -39.75 0.39
C TYR A 887 28.84 -38.47 0.09
N LEU A 888 29.71 -38.50 -0.92
CA LEU A 888 30.67 -37.44 -1.27
C LEU A 888 30.64 -37.06 -2.77
N SER A 889 29.76 -37.66 -3.57
CA SER A 889 29.62 -37.33 -4.98
C SER A 889 29.39 -35.84 -5.24
N ASP A 890 29.77 -35.38 -6.44
CA ASP A 890 29.63 -33.98 -6.87
C ASP A 890 30.36 -32.98 -5.94
N ASN A 891 31.65 -33.20 -5.69
CA ASN A 891 32.53 -32.30 -4.94
C ASN A 891 33.83 -32.01 -5.73
N TYR A 892 34.85 -31.46 -5.07
CA TYR A 892 36.17 -31.15 -5.65
C TYR A 892 37.29 -32.01 -5.04
N ILE A 893 36.96 -33.21 -4.57
CA ILE A 893 37.90 -34.09 -3.85
C ILE A 893 38.85 -34.75 -4.85
N SER A 894 40.15 -34.54 -4.69
CA SER A 894 41.17 -35.23 -5.51
C SER A 894 41.90 -36.34 -4.74
N ASP A 895 41.94 -36.25 -3.42
CA ASP A 895 42.59 -37.23 -2.53
C ASP A 895 41.56 -37.93 -1.64
N ILE A 896 41.51 -39.25 -1.74
CA ILE A 896 40.60 -40.12 -0.99
C ILE A 896 41.31 -40.94 0.10
N GLY A 897 42.54 -40.59 0.47
CA GLY A 897 43.36 -41.27 1.48
C GLY A 897 42.63 -41.52 2.81
N ALA A 898 41.83 -40.55 3.25
CA ALA A 898 41.07 -40.62 4.49
C ALA A 898 40.08 -41.80 4.54
N LEU A 899 39.58 -42.28 3.40
CA LEU A 899 38.63 -43.39 3.36
C LEU A 899 39.24 -44.71 3.85
N SER A 900 40.57 -44.86 3.74
CA SER A 900 41.27 -46.07 4.17
C SER A 900 41.23 -46.30 5.69
N SER A 901 41.02 -45.24 6.48
CA SER A 901 40.99 -45.30 7.95
C SER A 901 39.59 -45.49 8.54
N LEU A 902 38.57 -45.73 7.70
CA LEU A 902 37.19 -45.95 8.11
C LEU A 902 36.86 -47.45 8.14
N PRO A 903 36.93 -48.15 9.28
CA PRO A 903 36.81 -49.61 9.36
C PRO A 903 35.36 -50.13 9.17
N ASP A 904 34.35 -49.34 9.54
CA ASP A 904 32.94 -49.76 9.52
C ASP A 904 32.20 -49.35 8.23
N LEU A 905 32.90 -48.73 7.28
CA LEU A 905 32.33 -48.23 6.03
C LEU A 905 31.72 -49.38 5.22
N GLN A 906 30.48 -49.22 4.77
CA GLN A 906 29.71 -50.19 3.99
C GLN A 906 29.35 -49.64 2.61
N ASN A 907 29.01 -48.35 2.53
CA ASN A 907 28.65 -47.67 1.28
C ASN A 907 29.38 -46.34 1.19
N VAL A 908 29.96 -46.05 0.02
CA VAL A 908 30.57 -44.76 -0.27
C VAL A 908 30.30 -44.30 -1.71
N SER A 909 29.84 -43.06 -1.87
CA SER A 909 29.71 -42.41 -3.19
C SER A 909 30.78 -41.32 -3.33
N ILE A 910 31.55 -41.35 -4.43
CA ILE A 910 32.61 -40.39 -4.76
C ILE A 910 32.57 -39.97 -6.23
N GLU A 911 31.47 -40.27 -6.94
CA GLU A 911 31.28 -39.93 -8.35
C GLU A 911 31.44 -38.41 -8.60
N ASN A 912 31.81 -38.04 -9.83
CA ASN A 912 31.95 -36.64 -10.26
C ASN A 912 32.92 -35.80 -9.39
N ASN A 913 33.92 -36.44 -8.80
CA ASN A 913 35.05 -35.77 -8.16
C ASN A 913 36.31 -35.83 -9.06
N PRO A 914 37.24 -34.87 -8.97
CA PRO A 914 38.50 -34.86 -9.73
C PRO A 914 39.54 -35.88 -9.20
N ILE A 915 39.13 -37.14 -9.04
CA ILE A 915 39.98 -38.23 -8.54
C ILE A 915 40.79 -38.81 -9.70
N ASN A 916 42.10 -38.99 -9.51
CA ASN A 916 42.93 -39.68 -10.50
C ASN A 916 42.61 -41.19 -10.48
N LEU A 917 41.99 -41.71 -11.54
CA LEU A 917 41.63 -43.12 -11.70
C LEU A 917 42.61 -43.92 -12.58
N ASP A 918 43.83 -43.42 -12.79
CA ASP A 918 44.88 -44.18 -13.47
C ASP A 918 45.14 -45.51 -12.75
N PRO A 919 45.43 -46.62 -13.47
CA PRO A 919 45.57 -47.95 -12.87
C PRO A 919 46.61 -48.10 -11.74
N ASP A 920 47.63 -47.24 -11.76
CA ASP A 920 48.74 -47.19 -10.80
C ASP A 920 48.59 -46.05 -9.77
N SER A 921 47.48 -45.32 -9.81
CA SER A 921 47.19 -44.25 -8.84
C SER A 921 46.95 -44.79 -7.44
N GLN A 922 47.28 -43.98 -6.43
CA GLN A 922 47.00 -44.27 -5.03
C GLN A 922 45.49 -44.42 -4.78
N ALA A 923 44.65 -43.61 -5.45
CA ALA A 923 43.21 -43.66 -5.34
C ALA A 923 42.62 -45.01 -5.79
N ILE A 924 43.09 -45.56 -6.93
CA ILE A 924 42.68 -46.92 -7.35
C ILE A 924 43.13 -47.99 -6.35
N GLY A 925 44.30 -47.84 -5.74
CA GLY A 925 44.75 -48.71 -4.64
C GLY A 925 43.78 -48.69 -3.45
N ILE A 926 43.31 -47.51 -3.06
CA ILE A 926 42.34 -47.31 -1.97
C ILE A 926 40.98 -47.93 -2.34
N ILE A 927 40.48 -47.67 -3.55
CA ILE A 927 39.21 -48.22 -4.04
C ILE A 927 39.25 -49.75 -4.05
N ARG A 928 40.33 -50.36 -4.55
CA ARG A 928 40.50 -51.84 -4.50
C ARG A 928 40.51 -52.37 -3.07
N ALA A 929 41.14 -51.66 -2.14
CA ALA A 929 41.15 -52.04 -0.72
C ALA A 929 39.75 -51.98 -0.11
N LEU A 930 38.95 -50.94 -0.43
CA LEU A 930 37.55 -50.84 -0.01
C LEU A 930 36.69 -51.97 -0.59
N LEU A 931 36.79 -52.23 -1.89
CA LEU A 931 36.06 -53.32 -2.55
C LEU A 931 36.43 -54.69 -1.96
N SER A 932 37.69 -54.91 -1.58
CA SER A 932 38.13 -56.15 -0.92
C SER A 932 37.51 -56.37 0.46
N ARG A 933 37.05 -55.30 1.10
CA ARG A 933 36.29 -55.32 2.35
C ARG A 933 34.77 -55.41 2.13
N CYS A 934 34.33 -55.66 0.89
CA CYS A 934 32.94 -55.69 0.47
C CYS A 934 32.19 -54.35 0.64
N VAL A 935 32.93 -53.23 0.62
CA VAL A 935 32.32 -51.88 0.59
C VAL A 935 31.75 -51.64 -0.81
N ILE A 936 30.52 -51.14 -0.89
CA ILE A 936 29.93 -50.64 -2.14
C ILE A 936 30.52 -49.26 -2.41
N VAL A 937 31.17 -49.11 -3.57
CA VAL A 937 31.83 -47.87 -3.99
C VAL A 937 31.23 -47.43 -5.32
N ASP A 938 30.58 -46.26 -5.33
CA ASP A 938 30.14 -45.58 -6.55
C ASP A 938 31.20 -44.51 -6.89
N TYR A 939 32.00 -44.70 -7.94
CA TYR A 939 33.19 -43.88 -8.26
C TYR A 939 33.48 -43.68 -9.73
#